data_AF-A0A0S8KQX0-F1
#
_entry.id   AF-A0A0S8KQX0-F1
#
_cell.length_a   1.000
_cell.length_b   1.000
_cell.length_c   1.000
_cell.angle_alpha   90.00
_cell.angle_beta   90.00
_cell.angle_gamma   90.00
#
_symmetry.space_group_name_H-M   'P 1'
#
loop_
_entity.id
_entity.type
_entity.pdbx_description
1 polymer ?
#
loop_
_entity_poly.entity_id
_entity_poly.type
_entity_poly.pdbx_seq_one_letter_code
_entity_poly.pdbx_strand_id
1 'polypeptide(L)'
;MSKLLLKTITLLMLCGAALGVDSNVSWIPGDDLQDFGRFPQIPTTNDVISFTIPTDVFDNQWQAEQMLGGTPTLIIDAVEKRIDLQFEPPAPEDPIPTEYDPVCGLQGYFGPLEEGSWLFYAQFPGTIYIDPFNVVSAPPSPAQDFLTEKFAGDGDAFDLTDKSVFFVPSPDGTSYTAEIQQISKLPTDPAGGVDLALGDDAFGFVKLSSPATISIYGISFTGFYVGSNGYITFTEGDQEYSDTLSNHFDLSRVSGLFCDLNPSAAGQVSWKQLNDRAVVTWENVPEYGKDNSNTFQIAMFYDGSIRISWLGIDAEQCLVGLSEGLGVPPDFEETDFSKLPQAPTPVPKYLVEQFTSDGDEFDLSFKSIMFTPNITGTSYSGQVQDISKLPTDPTGGNNLTLGDDSFEFIKLSSPLTVSLYGNSFTDFYVGSNGYITFGEGDQEYSESLEHHFSRLRVSALFRDLNPSGGGQVSWKYMIDRVAVTWQNVPEYGSSNPNTFQIELFYNGNIRLSWLAIAAESGIVGLSDGLGVPPDFKETDLSELSTTPPPPPPPSEPDYLTEEFSDKDTFDLQYSSVMFTPASDGISYVGSLQDISQLPTSPFGGQSLGLSEDNYVHVVLSSQSRVKIFDQSFGSFFVGINGYITFTEGDNDFSQTLDEHFEILRISGLYCDLTVTNEGNVTAKQ
;
A
#
# COMPACT_ATOMS: atom_id res chain seq x y z
N MET A 1 -24.38 11.70 82.97
CA MET A 1 -23.04 12.31 83.19
C MET A 1 -22.03 11.17 83.26
N SER A 2 -21.63 10.63 82.11
CA SER A 2 -20.43 10.99 81.33
C SER A 2 -19.12 10.63 82.02
N LYS A 3 -18.54 9.48 81.63
CA LYS A 3 -17.09 9.23 81.60
C LYS A 3 -16.76 8.32 80.41
N LEU A 4 -16.10 8.93 79.43
CA LEU A 4 -15.14 8.44 78.44
C LEU A 4 -14.98 6.91 78.30
N LEU A 5 -15.37 6.38 77.14
CA LEU A 5 -14.74 5.20 76.55
C LEU A 5 -14.14 5.59 75.19
N LEU A 6 -12.85 5.30 75.07
CA LEU A 6 -12.01 5.42 73.89
C LEU A 6 -12.58 4.51 72.78
N LYS A 7 -13.08 5.11 71.69
CA LYS A 7 -13.40 4.37 70.46
C LYS A 7 -12.19 4.43 69.54
N THR A 8 -11.54 3.29 69.37
CA THR A 8 -10.64 3.01 68.25
C THR A 8 -11.45 3.13 66.96
N ILE A 9 -11.13 4.12 66.14
CA ILE A 9 -11.61 4.19 64.75
C ILE A 9 -10.65 3.32 63.95
N THR A 10 -11.08 2.12 63.61
CA THR A 10 -10.48 1.34 62.52
C THR A 10 -10.93 2.01 61.23
N LEU A 11 -10.05 2.81 60.63
CA LEU A 11 -10.24 3.32 59.27
C LEU A 11 -10.06 2.14 58.33
N LEU A 12 -11.17 1.52 57.93
CA LEU A 12 -11.19 0.54 56.86
C LEU A 12 -11.01 1.35 55.56
N MET A 13 -9.78 1.43 55.02
CA MET A 13 -9.61 1.79 53.62
C MET A 13 -10.23 0.67 52.80
N LEU A 14 -11.41 0.91 52.24
CA LEU A 14 -11.84 0.17 51.07
C LEU A 14 -11.05 0.76 49.90
N CYS A 15 -10.02 0.06 49.43
CA CYS A 15 -9.51 0.25 48.08
C CYS A 15 -10.63 -0.20 47.13
N GLY A 16 -11.27 0.78 46.49
CA GLY A 16 -12.13 0.50 45.35
C GLY A 16 -11.24 0.12 44.18
N ALA A 17 -11.16 -1.17 43.84
CA ALA A 17 -10.77 -1.53 42.48
C ALA A 17 -11.84 -0.93 41.56
N ALA A 18 -11.45 0.05 40.74
CA ALA A 18 -12.31 0.55 39.69
C ALA A 18 -12.52 -0.59 38.68
N LEU A 19 -13.75 -1.07 38.56
CA LEU A 19 -14.15 -2.02 37.52
C LEU A 19 -13.98 -1.33 36.16
N GLY A 20 -13.05 -1.79 35.32
CA GLY A 20 -13.01 -1.44 33.89
C GLY A 20 -11.71 -0.87 33.31
N VAL A 21 -10.60 -0.80 34.06
CA VAL A 21 -9.29 -0.37 33.50
C VAL A 21 -8.40 -1.60 33.36
N ASP A 22 -7.96 -1.91 32.13
CA ASP A 22 -7.02 -3.01 31.90
C ASP A 22 -5.60 -2.58 32.30
N SER A 23 -4.84 -3.51 32.87
CA SER A 23 -3.47 -3.23 33.27
C SER A 23 -2.62 -4.50 33.36
N ASN A 24 -1.35 -4.38 33.00
CA ASN A 24 -0.38 -5.45 33.10
C ASN A 24 0.98 -4.91 33.54
N VAL A 25 1.76 -5.74 34.24
CA VAL A 25 3.17 -5.51 34.51
C VAL A 25 3.95 -6.81 34.40
N SER A 26 5.12 -6.74 33.76
CA SER A 26 6.03 -7.87 33.54
C SER A 26 7.49 -7.43 33.63
N TRP A 27 8.39 -8.40 33.81
CA TRP A 27 9.83 -8.17 33.85
C TRP A 27 10.42 -8.03 32.45
N ILE A 28 11.40 -7.13 32.31
CA ILE A 28 12.20 -6.98 31.09
C ILE A 28 13.41 -7.91 31.20
N PRO A 29 13.56 -8.91 30.30
CA PRO A 29 14.71 -9.80 30.29
C PRO A 29 15.97 -9.09 29.78
N GLY A 30 17.13 -9.49 30.29
CA GLY A 30 18.44 -8.99 29.89
C GLY A 30 19.14 -8.14 30.96
N ASP A 31 20.33 -7.66 30.60
CA ASP A 31 21.24 -6.85 31.42
C ASP A 31 21.51 -5.46 30.81
N ASP A 32 20.79 -5.11 29.75
CA ASP A 32 20.85 -3.80 29.10
C ASP A 32 20.12 -2.73 29.91
N LEU A 33 20.76 -1.58 30.11
CA LEU A 33 20.19 -0.45 30.83
C LEU A 33 18.96 0.09 30.10
N GLN A 34 17.82 0.11 30.78
CA GLN A 34 16.56 0.66 30.28
C GLN A 34 16.42 2.14 30.64
N ASP A 35 15.72 2.88 29.79
CA ASP A 35 15.31 4.26 30.06
C ASP A 35 13.88 4.28 30.62
N PHE A 36 13.56 5.33 31.38
CA PHE A 36 12.18 5.58 31.78
C PHE A 36 11.35 5.97 30.56
N GLY A 37 10.20 5.32 30.38
CA GLY A 37 9.34 5.57 29.23
C GLY A 37 7.86 5.42 29.56
N ARG A 38 7.04 6.24 28.90
CA ARG A 38 5.59 6.10 28.82
C ARG A 38 5.14 6.40 27.39
N PHE A 39 4.23 5.62 26.83
CA PHE A 39 3.71 5.88 25.49
C PHE A 39 2.21 5.62 25.42
N PRO A 40 1.42 6.46 24.74
CA PRO A 40 1.81 7.75 24.16
C PRO A 40 2.13 8.80 25.24
N GLN A 41 3.02 9.74 24.93
CA GLN A 41 3.42 10.80 25.88
C GLN A 41 2.25 11.73 26.23
N ILE A 42 1.32 11.92 25.29
CA ILE A 42 0.07 12.69 25.45
C ILE A 42 -1.10 11.75 25.12
N PRO A 43 -1.59 10.98 26.09
CA PRO A 43 -2.64 9.99 25.85
C PRO A 43 -4.02 10.62 25.71
N THR A 44 -4.87 9.97 24.92
CA THR A 44 -6.29 10.26 24.79
C THR A 44 -7.13 9.37 25.72
N THR A 45 -8.42 9.68 25.86
CA THR A 45 -9.39 8.83 26.59
C THR A 45 -9.57 7.43 26.00
N ASN A 46 -9.04 7.16 24.81
CA ASN A 46 -9.11 5.86 24.14
C ASN A 46 -7.79 5.08 24.22
N ASP A 47 -6.70 5.72 24.65
CA ASP A 47 -5.37 5.11 24.57
C ASP A 47 -5.11 4.19 25.77
N VAL A 48 -4.60 2.99 25.49
CA VAL A 48 -3.88 2.18 26.48
C VAL A 48 -2.45 2.71 26.56
N ILE A 49 -1.97 2.96 27.77
CA ILE A 49 -0.69 3.61 28.03
C ILE A 49 0.33 2.56 28.41
N SER A 50 1.35 2.36 27.59
CA SER A 50 2.48 1.49 27.91
C SER A 50 3.56 2.24 28.71
N PHE A 51 4.35 1.51 29.49
CA PHE A 51 5.45 2.07 30.25
C PHE A 51 6.67 1.14 30.34
N THR A 52 7.81 1.75 30.65
CA THR A 52 9.07 1.10 30.99
C THR A 52 9.69 1.81 32.19
N ILE A 53 10.04 1.05 33.23
CA ILE A 53 10.70 1.55 34.45
C ILE A 53 11.96 0.69 34.69
N PRO A 54 13.17 1.27 34.62
CA PRO A 54 14.40 0.54 34.93
C PRO A 54 14.47 0.11 36.40
N THR A 55 15.11 -1.03 36.63
CA THR A 55 15.55 -1.52 37.94
C THR A 55 17.08 -1.70 37.92
N ASP A 56 17.67 -2.07 39.06
CA ASP A 56 18.98 -2.72 39.03
C ASP A 56 18.88 -4.04 38.23
N VAL A 57 20.00 -4.51 37.69
CA VAL A 57 20.08 -5.82 37.02
C VAL A 57 20.14 -6.92 38.08
N PHE A 58 19.23 -7.88 38.00
CA PHE A 58 19.18 -9.07 38.86
C PHE A 58 19.50 -10.33 38.04
N ASP A 59 20.04 -11.35 38.69
CA ASP A 59 20.41 -12.63 38.06
C ASP A 59 19.19 -13.41 37.53
N ASN A 60 18.00 -13.17 38.12
CA ASN A 60 16.70 -13.65 37.67
C ASN A 60 15.53 -12.94 38.35
N GLN A 61 14.32 -13.10 37.78
CA GLN A 61 13.07 -12.57 38.33
C GLN A 61 12.87 -12.92 39.80
N TRP A 62 13.12 -14.18 40.19
CA TRP A 62 12.93 -14.61 41.58
C TRP A 62 13.81 -13.79 42.54
N GLN A 63 15.08 -13.59 42.21
CA GLN A 63 16.00 -12.76 43.01
C GLN A 63 15.52 -11.31 43.08
N ALA A 64 15.03 -10.77 41.97
CA ALA A 64 14.51 -9.40 41.90
C ALA A 64 13.31 -9.20 42.82
N GLU A 65 12.34 -10.12 42.78
CA GLU A 65 11.13 -10.08 43.64
C GLU A 65 11.45 -10.27 45.13
N GLN A 66 12.45 -11.08 45.48
CA GLN A 66 12.93 -11.19 46.87
C GLN A 66 13.58 -9.89 47.37
N MET A 67 14.35 -9.20 46.52
CA MET A 67 15.07 -7.98 46.88
C MET A 67 14.16 -6.75 46.91
N LEU A 68 13.17 -6.69 46.02
CA LEU A 68 12.21 -5.59 45.92
C LEU A 68 10.95 -5.80 46.78
N GLY A 69 10.79 -7.00 47.34
CA GLY A 69 9.89 -7.27 48.46
C GLY A 69 8.50 -7.76 48.07
N GLY A 70 8.34 -8.38 46.90
CA GLY A 70 7.04 -8.85 46.40
C GLY A 70 7.02 -9.09 44.90
N THR A 71 5.83 -9.33 44.36
CA THR A 71 5.56 -9.38 42.91
C THR A 71 5.14 -7.98 42.44
N PRO A 72 5.61 -7.48 41.28
CA PRO A 72 5.22 -6.15 40.80
C PRO A 72 3.72 -6.08 40.51
N THR A 73 3.09 -4.95 40.85
CA THR A 73 1.65 -4.74 40.68
C THR A 73 1.35 -3.26 40.44
N LEU A 74 0.35 -2.99 39.61
CA LEU A 74 -0.20 -1.66 39.37
C LEU A 74 -1.48 -1.46 40.17
N ILE A 75 -1.57 -0.34 40.88
CA ILE A 75 -2.79 0.11 41.55
C ILE A 75 -3.25 1.38 40.87
N ILE A 76 -4.47 1.38 40.34
CA ILE A 76 -5.08 2.52 39.66
C ILE A 76 -6.19 3.08 40.55
N ASP A 77 -5.99 4.28 41.08
CA ASP A 77 -7.00 5.07 41.78
C ASP A 77 -7.60 6.10 40.82
N ALA A 78 -8.74 5.77 40.23
CA ALA A 78 -9.44 6.66 39.32
C ALA A 78 -10.04 7.90 40.00
N VAL A 79 -10.28 7.86 41.31
CA VAL A 79 -10.83 8.99 42.06
C VAL A 79 -9.74 10.03 42.35
N GLU A 80 -8.56 9.57 42.74
CA GLU A 80 -7.38 10.43 42.96
C GLU A 80 -6.60 10.72 41.67
N LYS A 81 -6.96 10.07 40.55
CA LYS A 81 -6.26 10.11 39.26
C LYS A 81 -4.78 9.74 39.39
N ARG A 82 -4.53 8.60 40.02
CA ARG A 82 -3.18 8.14 40.36
C ARG A 82 -2.98 6.67 39.98
N ILE A 83 -1.80 6.38 39.44
CA ILE A 83 -1.32 5.02 39.18
C ILE A 83 -0.07 4.80 40.02
N ASP A 84 -0.08 3.77 40.86
CA ASP A 84 1.04 3.37 41.70
C ASP A 84 1.60 2.02 41.25
N LEU A 85 2.86 2.00 40.79
CA LEU A 85 3.63 0.78 40.57
C LEU A 85 4.38 0.43 41.86
N GLN A 86 4.04 -0.71 42.43
CA GLN A 86 4.59 -1.20 43.70
C GLN A 86 4.80 -2.71 43.68
N PHE A 87 5.51 -3.24 44.69
CA PHE A 87 5.68 -4.67 44.90
C PHE A 87 4.74 -5.15 46.01
N GLU A 88 3.86 -6.11 45.71
CA GLU A 88 2.93 -6.69 46.67
C GLU A 88 3.59 -7.84 47.46
N PRO A 89 3.75 -7.71 48.79
CA PRO A 89 4.31 -8.78 49.61
C PRO A 89 3.26 -9.89 49.89
N PRO A 90 3.70 -11.13 50.16
CA PRO A 90 5.09 -11.58 50.28
C PRO A 90 5.70 -11.96 48.92
N ALA A 91 7.03 -11.88 48.83
CA ALA A 91 7.75 -12.42 47.68
C ALA A 91 7.52 -13.94 47.54
N PRO A 92 7.52 -14.51 46.31
CA PRO A 92 7.20 -15.92 46.09
C PRO A 92 8.07 -16.90 46.88
N GLU A 93 7.49 -17.98 47.42
CA GLU A 93 8.19 -19.01 48.22
C GLU A 93 8.85 -20.11 47.36
N ASP A 94 8.90 -19.93 46.04
CA ASP A 94 9.37 -20.93 45.08
C ASP A 94 10.86 -21.32 45.28
N PRO A 95 11.26 -22.54 44.84
CA PRO A 95 12.63 -23.00 44.99
C PRO A 95 13.61 -22.10 44.20
N ILE A 96 14.72 -21.74 44.85
CA ILE A 96 15.76 -20.85 44.31
C ILE A 96 16.21 -21.33 42.92
N PRO A 97 15.96 -20.56 41.85
CA PRO A 97 16.46 -20.88 40.52
C PRO A 97 18.00 -20.81 40.50
N THR A 98 18.66 -21.82 39.93
CA THR A 98 20.13 -21.82 39.75
C THR A 98 20.56 -21.36 38.35
N GLU A 99 19.58 -21.02 37.51
CA GLU A 99 19.79 -20.55 36.14
C GLU A 99 19.94 -19.03 36.12
N TYR A 100 20.90 -18.55 35.32
CA TYR A 100 21.12 -17.14 35.09
C TYR A 100 20.21 -16.70 33.94
N ASP A 101 19.20 -15.90 34.25
CA ASP A 101 18.17 -15.40 33.34
C ASP A 101 17.85 -13.95 33.72
N PRO A 102 18.76 -13.01 33.41
CA PRO A 102 18.78 -11.71 34.06
C PRO A 102 17.56 -10.86 33.71
N VAL A 103 17.18 -9.97 34.64
CA VAL A 103 16.13 -8.97 34.43
C VAL A 103 16.63 -7.58 34.81
N CYS A 104 16.25 -6.56 34.05
CA CYS A 104 16.81 -5.20 34.15
C CYS A 104 15.75 -4.09 34.27
N GLY A 105 14.48 -4.43 34.31
CA GLY A 105 13.42 -3.44 34.43
C GLY A 105 12.03 -4.05 34.47
N LEU A 106 11.04 -3.17 34.56
CA LEU A 106 9.62 -3.49 34.48
C LEU A 106 9.03 -2.83 33.24
N GLN A 107 8.19 -3.56 32.52
CA GLN A 107 7.36 -3.03 31.45
C GLN A 107 5.91 -3.41 31.68
N GLY A 108 4.99 -2.67 31.09
CA GLY A 108 3.58 -2.95 31.23
C GLY A 108 2.71 -1.95 30.53
N TYR A 109 1.43 -2.01 30.83
CA TYR A 109 0.46 -1.05 30.33
C TYR A 109 -0.67 -0.81 31.34
N PHE A 110 -1.37 0.30 31.18
CA PHE A 110 -2.59 0.63 31.93
C PHE A 110 -3.48 1.56 31.10
N GLY A 111 -4.80 1.44 31.25
CA GLY A 111 -5.77 2.30 30.57
C GLY A 111 -6.92 1.50 29.94
N PRO A 112 -7.82 2.15 29.19
CA PRO A 112 -7.91 3.60 28.98
C PRO A 112 -8.24 4.37 30.27
N LEU A 113 -7.94 5.68 30.29
CA LEU A 113 -8.11 6.54 31.47
C LEU A 113 -9.12 7.67 31.20
N GLU A 114 -9.80 8.13 32.25
CA GLU A 114 -10.68 9.30 32.15
C GLU A 114 -9.90 10.59 31.85
N GLU A 115 -10.51 11.51 31.09
CA GLU A 115 -9.92 12.82 30.76
C GLU A 115 -9.47 13.57 32.02
N GLY A 116 -8.26 14.16 32.00
CA GLY A 116 -7.75 15.03 33.05
C GLY A 116 -6.30 14.76 33.43
N SER A 117 -5.84 15.41 34.49
CA SER A 117 -4.48 15.26 34.99
C SER A 117 -4.34 14.01 35.85
N TRP A 118 -3.39 13.16 35.49
CA TRP A 118 -3.04 11.92 36.17
C TRP A 118 -1.59 11.96 36.66
N LEU A 119 -1.30 11.12 37.66
CA LEU A 119 0.05 10.91 38.17
C LEU A 119 0.43 9.43 38.10
N PHE A 120 1.47 9.10 37.34
CA PHE A 120 2.11 7.78 37.44
C PHE A 120 3.30 7.86 38.41
N TYR A 121 3.27 6.99 39.41
CA TYR A 121 4.23 6.98 40.51
C TYR A 121 4.79 5.58 40.71
N ALA A 122 6.12 5.47 40.83
CA ALA A 122 6.79 4.24 41.22
C ALA A 122 7.83 4.53 42.31
N GLN A 123 7.80 3.74 43.39
CA GLN A 123 8.78 3.86 44.46
C GLN A 123 9.14 2.48 45.02
N PHE A 124 10.38 2.08 44.79
CA PHE A 124 10.98 0.87 45.33
C PHE A 124 12.50 1.05 45.48
N PRO A 125 13.23 0.15 46.17
CA PRO A 125 14.66 0.33 46.37
C PRO A 125 15.41 0.60 45.05
N GLY A 126 16.16 1.71 45.00
CA GLY A 126 16.92 2.11 43.80
C GLY A 126 16.18 3.02 42.82
N THR A 127 14.84 3.06 42.85
CA THR A 127 14.04 3.77 41.84
C THR A 127 12.97 4.67 42.47
N ILE A 128 12.94 5.93 42.04
CA ILE A 128 11.82 6.85 42.27
C ILE A 128 11.45 7.44 40.92
N TYR A 129 10.23 7.19 40.48
CA TYR A 129 9.68 7.72 39.24
C TYR A 129 8.39 8.48 39.53
N ILE A 130 8.30 9.69 38.99
CA ILE A 130 7.17 10.59 39.18
C ILE A 130 6.88 11.22 37.83
N ASP A 131 5.77 10.86 37.22
CA ASP A 131 5.38 11.34 35.90
C ASP A 131 3.94 11.89 35.92
N PRO A 132 3.78 13.22 36.05
CA PRO A 132 2.50 13.86 35.87
C PRO A 132 2.18 14.01 34.37
N PHE A 133 1.02 13.52 33.95
CA PHE A 133 0.58 13.61 32.56
C PHE A 133 -0.89 14.00 32.45
N ASN A 134 -1.31 14.44 31.26
CA ASN A 134 -2.70 14.76 30.98
C ASN A 134 -3.26 13.76 29.98
N VAL A 135 -4.42 13.20 30.30
CA VAL A 135 -5.26 12.49 29.35
C VAL A 135 -6.20 13.50 28.71
N VAL A 136 -6.12 13.65 27.40
CA VAL A 136 -7.00 14.55 26.63
C VAL A 136 -8.21 13.78 26.11
N SER A 137 -9.33 14.47 25.88
CA SER A 137 -10.44 13.86 25.15
C SER A 137 -9.95 13.36 23.79
N ALA A 138 -10.25 12.10 23.46
CA ALA A 138 -10.05 11.62 22.10
C ALA A 138 -10.84 12.53 21.15
N PRO A 139 -10.28 12.95 20.00
CA PRO A 139 -11.09 13.58 18.97
C PRO A 139 -12.27 12.65 18.67
N PRO A 140 -13.47 13.18 18.35
CA PRO A 140 -14.56 12.33 17.91
C PRO A 140 -14.02 11.49 16.75
N SER A 141 -13.93 10.18 16.96
CA SER A 141 -13.46 9.29 15.91
C SER A 141 -14.43 9.50 14.74
N PRO A 142 -13.95 9.70 13.49
CA PRO A 142 -14.80 9.32 12.37
C PRO A 142 -15.25 7.89 12.67
N ALA A 143 -16.56 7.62 12.56
CA ALA A 143 -17.19 6.35 12.94
C ALA A 143 -16.18 5.21 12.77
N GLN A 144 -15.67 4.71 13.90
CA GLN A 144 -14.65 3.69 13.86
C GLN A 144 -15.36 2.46 13.33
N ASP A 145 -15.20 2.17 12.05
CA ASP A 145 -15.65 0.90 11.49
C ASP A 145 -14.87 -0.17 12.24
N PHE A 146 -15.54 -0.87 13.16
CA PHE A 146 -14.94 -1.95 13.94
C PHE A 146 -14.69 -3.20 13.08
N LEU A 147 -14.79 -3.05 11.75
CA LEU A 147 -14.53 -4.04 10.71
C LEU A 147 -15.10 -5.40 11.11
N THR A 148 -16.35 -5.36 11.56
CA THR A 148 -17.09 -6.50 12.07
C THR A 148 -18.55 -6.33 11.69
N GLU A 149 -19.13 -7.37 11.10
CA GLU A 149 -20.52 -7.45 10.67
C GLU A 149 -21.15 -8.70 11.27
N LYS A 150 -22.35 -8.55 11.85
CA LYS A 150 -23.10 -9.66 12.41
C LYS A 150 -24.38 -9.89 11.61
N PHE A 151 -24.46 -11.02 10.94
CA PHE A 151 -25.63 -11.43 10.17
C PHE A 151 -26.63 -12.14 11.09
N ALA A 152 -27.84 -11.59 11.20
CA ALA A 152 -28.90 -12.12 12.07
C ALA A 152 -29.93 -13.02 11.34
N GLY A 153 -29.82 -13.18 10.02
CA GLY A 153 -30.70 -13.99 9.17
C GLY A 153 -32.04 -13.34 8.86
N ASP A 154 -32.79 -12.87 9.87
CA ASP A 154 -34.10 -12.23 9.71
C ASP A 154 -33.96 -10.73 9.38
N GLY A 155 -33.93 -10.41 8.08
CA GLY A 155 -33.85 -9.03 7.57
C GLY A 155 -32.42 -8.51 7.37
N ASP A 156 -31.44 -9.34 7.72
CA ASP A 156 -30.01 -9.11 7.55
C ASP A 156 -29.33 -10.45 7.22
N ALA A 157 -29.47 -10.85 5.95
CA ALA A 157 -28.99 -12.12 5.45
C ALA A 157 -27.55 -11.99 4.96
N PHE A 158 -26.78 -13.08 5.04
CA PHE A 158 -25.42 -13.11 4.55
C PHE A 158 -25.33 -12.72 3.08
N ASP A 159 -24.64 -11.62 2.79
CA ASP A 159 -24.59 -11.04 1.44
C ASP A 159 -23.17 -10.98 0.87
N LEU A 160 -22.18 -11.62 1.52
CA LEU A 160 -20.78 -11.63 1.10
C LEU A 160 -20.40 -12.83 0.23
N THR A 161 -21.36 -13.66 -0.16
CA THR A 161 -21.18 -14.76 -1.13
C THR A 161 -20.59 -14.24 -2.44
N ASP A 162 -19.61 -14.98 -2.99
CA ASP A 162 -18.83 -14.59 -4.17
C ASP A 162 -18.06 -13.27 -4.01
N LYS A 163 -17.72 -12.87 -2.77
CA LYS A 163 -16.93 -11.67 -2.49
C LYS A 163 -15.65 -12.01 -1.70
N SER A 164 -14.73 -11.05 -1.71
CA SER A 164 -13.57 -11.05 -0.83
C SER A 164 -13.31 -9.66 -0.30
N VAL A 165 -13.04 -9.57 0.99
CA VAL A 165 -12.60 -8.34 1.66
C VAL A 165 -11.10 -8.42 1.90
N PHE A 166 -10.39 -7.36 1.54
CA PHE A 166 -8.96 -7.18 1.77
C PHE A 166 -8.73 -6.07 2.78
N PHE A 167 -8.12 -6.43 3.91
CA PHE A 167 -7.80 -5.56 5.02
C PHE A 167 -6.32 -5.15 4.92
N VAL A 168 -6.08 -3.85 4.85
CA VAL A 168 -4.75 -3.24 4.73
C VAL A 168 -4.41 -2.54 6.05
N PRO A 169 -3.35 -2.95 6.76
CA PRO A 169 -2.97 -2.33 8.02
C PRO A 169 -2.48 -0.90 7.78
N SER A 170 -2.67 -0.02 8.77
CA SER A 170 -1.95 1.25 8.85
C SER A 170 -0.43 1.01 8.95
N PRO A 171 0.42 2.00 8.63
CA PRO A 171 1.88 1.81 8.69
C PRO A 171 2.44 1.35 10.04
N ASP A 172 1.75 1.66 11.14
CA ASP A 172 2.05 1.20 12.50
C ASP A 172 1.39 -0.15 12.85
N GLY A 173 0.54 -0.68 11.98
CA GLY A 173 -0.12 -1.98 12.13
C GLY A 173 -1.27 -2.01 13.12
N THR A 174 -1.64 -0.89 13.75
CA THR A 174 -2.63 -0.83 14.85
C THR A 174 -4.06 -0.56 14.39
N SER A 175 -4.28 -0.36 13.10
CA SER A 175 -5.62 -0.19 12.53
C SER A 175 -5.65 -0.77 11.11
N TYR A 176 -6.85 -0.91 10.55
CA TYR A 176 -7.03 -1.42 9.19
C TYR A 176 -7.95 -0.52 8.38
N THR A 177 -7.69 -0.44 7.07
CA THR A 177 -8.70 -0.07 6.08
C THR A 177 -9.12 -1.33 5.33
N ALA A 178 -10.31 -1.32 4.71
CA ALA A 178 -10.83 -2.49 4.01
C ALA A 178 -11.43 -2.11 2.64
N GLU A 179 -11.22 -2.98 1.67
CA GLU A 179 -11.82 -2.91 0.34
C GLU A 179 -12.46 -4.25 -0.01
N ILE A 180 -13.53 -4.22 -0.83
CA ILE A 180 -14.24 -5.42 -1.25
C ILE A 180 -14.10 -5.65 -2.75
N GLN A 181 -14.07 -6.92 -3.16
CA GLN A 181 -14.06 -7.29 -4.57
C GLN A 181 -14.92 -8.54 -4.82
N GLN A 182 -15.44 -8.66 -6.03
CA GLN A 182 -16.11 -9.88 -6.50
C GLN A 182 -15.07 -10.96 -6.82
N ILE A 183 -15.42 -12.21 -6.52
CA ILE A 183 -14.60 -13.38 -6.86
C ILE A 183 -15.48 -14.46 -7.50
N SER A 184 -14.93 -15.18 -8.47
CA SER A 184 -15.56 -16.37 -9.06
C SER A 184 -14.93 -17.68 -8.61
N LYS A 185 -13.87 -17.58 -7.80
CA LYS A 185 -13.14 -18.69 -7.18
C LYS A 185 -12.35 -18.19 -5.98
N LEU A 186 -12.01 -19.09 -5.06
CA LEU A 186 -11.11 -18.78 -3.96
C LEU A 186 -9.75 -18.25 -4.47
N PRO A 187 -9.20 -17.16 -3.90
CA PRO A 187 -7.93 -16.59 -4.36
C PRO A 187 -6.73 -17.53 -4.23
N THR A 188 -6.78 -18.49 -3.30
CA THR A 188 -5.78 -19.54 -3.16
C THR A 188 -6.45 -20.89 -3.41
N ASP A 189 -5.95 -21.67 -4.37
CA ASP A 189 -6.43 -23.04 -4.57
C ASP A 189 -6.20 -23.86 -3.28
N PRO A 190 -7.21 -24.52 -2.68
CA PRO A 190 -7.04 -25.36 -1.50
C PRO A 190 -6.20 -26.63 -1.75
N ALA A 191 -6.06 -27.11 -2.99
CA ALA A 191 -5.48 -28.42 -3.31
C ALA A 191 -4.04 -28.60 -2.81
N GLY A 192 -3.78 -29.61 -1.97
CA GLY A 192 -2.46 -29.84 -1.37
C GLY A 192 -2.21 -29.09 -0.06
N GLY A 193 -3.24 -28.53 0.56
CA GLY A 193 -3.19 -28.04 1.94
C GLY A 193 -3.05 -29.18 2.95
N VAL A 194 -2.55 -28.84 4.14
CA VAL A 194 -2.48 -29.75 5.27
C VAL A 194 -3.83 -29.72 5.98
N ASP A 195 -4.56 -30.83 5.94
CA ASP A 195 -5.80 -31.01 6.70
C ASP A 195 -5.52 -31.02 8.21
N LEU A 196 -6.28 -30.23 8.95
CA LEU A 196 -6.20 -30.14 10.41
C LEU A 196 -7.06 -31.20 11.11
N ALA A 197 -7.96 -31.87 10.38
CA ALA A 197 -8.86 -32.91 10.88
C ALA A 197 -9.61 -32.48 12.16
N LEU A 198 -10.15 -31.26 12.14
CA LEU A 198 -10.86 -30.70 13.28
C LEU A 198 -12.19 -31.41 13.53
N GLY A 199 -12.50 -31.59 14.81
CA GLY A 199 -13.81 -32.04 15.27
C GLY A 199 -14.82 -30.89 15.34
N ASP A 200 -15.98 -31.21 15.88
CA ASP A 200 -16.93 -30.24 16.43
C ASP A 200 -16.31 -29.51 17.63
N ASP A 201 -16.50 -28.19 17.74
CA ASP A 201 -15.95 -27.33 18.80
C ASP A 201 -14.47 -27.58 19.11
N ALA A 202 -13.65 -27.68 18.07
CA ALA A 202 -12.25 -28.03 18.18
C ALA A 202 -11.34 -26.96 17.57
N PHE A 203 -10.08 -26.93 18.03
CA PHE A 203 -9.06 -26.09 17.42
C PHE A 203 -7.77 -26.85 17.15
N GLY A 204 -6.99 -26.37 16.18
CA GLY A 204 -5.66 -26.87 15.85
C GLY A 204 -4.64 -25.72 15.87
N PHE A 205 -3.49 -25.94 16.52
CA PHE A 205 -2.38 -24.98 16.46
C PHE A 205 -1.54 -25.16 15.20
N VAL A 206 -1.31 -24.08 14.47
CA VAL A 206 -0.46 -24.01 13.30
C VAL A 206 0.81 -23.22 13.66
N LYS A 207 1.97 -23.85 13.46
CA LYS A 207 3.28 -23.21 13.64
C LYS A 207 3.86 -22.83 12.28
N LEU A 208 4.27 -21.57 12.13
CA LEU A 208 4.91 -21.08 10.92
C LEU A 208 6.38 -21.51 10.86
N SER A 209 6.90 -21.74 9.65
CA SER A 209 8.33 -21.89 9.44
C SER A 209 9.07 -20.57 9.64
N SER A 210 10.13 -20.56 10.45
CA SER A 210 11.02 -19.39 10.61
C SER A 210 11.61 -18.96 9.25
N PRO A 211 11.72 -17.65 8.96
CA PRO A 211 11.48 -16.50 9.86
C PRO A 211 10.06 -15.92 9.82
N ALA A 212 9.08 -16.61 9.22
CA ALA A 212 7.76 -16.04 9.00
C ALA A 212 7.00 -15.74 10.31
N THR A 213 6.33 -14.59 10.31
CA THR A 213 5.40 -14.14 11.36
C THR A 213 4.13 -13.59 10.72
N ILE A 214 3.02 -13.67 11.43
CA ILE A 214 1.77 -12.98 11.09
C ILE A 214 1.54 -11.88 12.10
N SER A 215 1.18 -10.68 11.63
CA SER A 215 0.89 -9.53 12.49
C SER A 215 -0.57 -9.17 12.42
N ILE A 216 -1.16 -8.83 13.57
CA ILE A 216 -2.50 -8.25 13.67
C ILE A 216 -2.50 -7.22 14.81
N TYR A 217 -3.05 -6.03 14.56
CA TYR A 217 -3.10 -4.92 15.52
C TYR A 217 -1.73 -4.63 16.19
N GLY A 218 -0.67 -4.59 15.39
CA GLY A 218 0.69 -4.28 15.83
C GLY A 218 1.43 -5.41 16.55
N ILE A 219 0.80 -6.58 16.76
CA ILE A 219 1.40 -7.72 17.46
C ILE A 219 1.74 -8.82 16.48
N SER A 220 2.98 -9.32 16.53
CA SER A 220 3.47 -10.41 15.66
C SER A 220 3.50 -11.77 16.35
N PHE A 221 3.05 -12.79 15.63
CA PHE A 221 2.92 -14.17 16.11
C PHE A 221 3.67 -15.14 15.19
N THR A 222 4.26 -16.18 15.77
CA THR A 222 4.97 -17.27 15.04
C THR A 222 4.05 -18.46 14.73
N GLY A 223 2.79 -18.36 15.09
CA GLY A 223 1.76 -19.38 14.92
C GLY A 223 0.40 -18.83 15.32
N PHE A 224 -0.64 -19.61 15.06
CA PHE A 224 -2.02 -19.24 15.34
C PHE A 224 -2.86 -20.50 15.56
N TYR A 225 -4.05 -20.35 16.15
CA TYR A 225 -5.00 -21.43 16.37
C TYR A 225 -6.15 -21.30 15.38
N VAL A 226 -6.50 -22.40 14.72
CA VAL A 226 -7.62 -22.49 13.78
C VAL A 226 -8.78 -23.19 14.47
N GLY A 227 -9.93 -22.53 14.60
CA GLY A 227 -11.15 -23.11 15.17
C GLY A 227 -12.02 -23.79 14.11
N SER A 228 -12.73 -24.84 14.48
CA SER A 228 -13.75 -25.50 13.66
C SER A 228 -14.84 -24.50 13.23
N ASN A 229 -15.20 -23.61 14.16
CA ASN A 229 -16.28 -22.62 14.09
C ASN A 229 -15.91 -21.36 13.29
N GLY A 230 -15.04 -21.50 12.28
CA GLY A 230 -14.82 -20.49 11.24
C GLY A 230 -14.01 -19.25 11.63
N TYR A 231 -13.10 -19.37 12.58
CA TYR A 231 -12.21 -18.30 13.02
C TYR A 231 -10.76 -18.75 13.24
N ILE A 232 -9.88 -17.76 13.37
CA ILE A 232 -8.49 -17.90 13.82
C ILE A 232 -8.28 -17.03 15.05
N THR A 233 -7.57 -17.53 16.07
CA THR A 233 -7.12 -16.78 17.25
C THR A 233 -5.60 -16.84 17.39
N PHE A 234 -5.01 -15.86 18.07
CA PHE A 234 -3.54 -15.72 18.12
C PHE A 234 -2.91 -15.98 19.49
N THR A 235 -3.63 -15.69 20.57
CA THR A 235 -3.12 -15.79 21.94
C THR A 235 -3.33 -17.20 22.52
N GLU A 236 -4.51 -17.77 22.31
CA GLU A 236 -4.88 -19.10 22.76
C GLU A 236 -5.86 -19.77 21.81
N GLY A 237 -6.02 -21.09 21.92
CA GLY A 237 -7.04 -21.83 21.18
C GLY A 237 -8.42 -21.65 21.80
N ASP A 238 -9.47 -21.68 20.97
CA ASP A 238 -10.86 -21.44 21.39
C ASP A 238 -11.78 -22.58 20.91
N GLN A 239 -12.83 -22.85 21.69
CA GLN A 239 -13.87 -23.86 21.42
C GLN A 239 -15.26 -23.23 21.30
N GLU A 240 -15.36 -21.90 21.36
CA GLU A 240 -16.64 -21.21 21.30
C GLU A 240 -17.31 -21.42 19.93
N TYR A 241 -18.61 -21.64 19.96
CA TYR A 241 -19.48 -21.85 18.78
C TYR A 241 -20.48 -20.71 18.59
N SER A 242 -20.73 -19.93 19.65
CA SER A 242 -21.72 -18.86 19.62
C SER A 242 -21.12 -17.56 19.08
N ASP A 243 -21.68 -17.10 17.96
CA ASP A 243 -21.30 -15.92 17.17
C ASP A 243 -21.60 -14.55 17.81
N THR A 244 -21.58 -14.46 19.14
CA THR A 244 -21.88 -13.20 19.82
C THR A 244 -20.73 -12.19 19.68
N LEU A 245 -21.06 -10.89 19.71
CA LEU A 245 -20.06 -9.82 19.71
C LEU A 245 -19.10 -9.95 20.89
N SER A 246 -19.59 -10.33 22.08
CA SER A 246 -18.73 -10.58 23.26
C SER A 246 -17.69 -11.63 22.93
N ASN A 247 -18.14 -12.80 22.49
CA ASN A 247 -17.25 -13.91 22.18
C ASN A 247 -16.22 -13.55 21.09
N HIS A 248 -16.63 -12.80 20.07
CA HIS A 248 -15.72 -12.33 19.03
C HIS A 248 -14.65 -11.40 19.61
N PHE A 249 -15.06 -10.37 20.37
CA PHE A 249 -14.19 -9.33 20.88
C PHE A 249 -13.37 -9.70 22.12
N ASP A 250 -13.68 -10.83 22.78
CA ASP A 250 -12.96 -11.30 23.97
C ASP A 250 -11.56 -11.87 23.64
N LEU A 251 -11.25 -12.16 22.38
CA LEU A 251 -9.93 -12.65 21.93
C LEU A 251 -9.45 -11.90 20.69
N SER A 252 -8.13 -11.78 20.53
CA SER A 252 -7.52 -11.34 19.27
C SER A 252 -7.82 -12.38 18.20
N ARG A 253 -8.67 -12.02 17.23
CA ARG A 253 -9.38 -12.97 16.37
C ARG A 253 -9.58 -12.43 14.95
N VAL A 254 -9.50 -13.33 13.96
CA VAL A 254 -10.06 -13.13 12.63
C VAL A 254 -11.22 -14.11 12.45
N SER A 255 -12.45 -13.58 12.34
CA SER A 255 -13.66 -14.36 12.09
C SER A 255 -13.99 -14.33 10.60
N GLY A 256 -13.84 -15.47 9.93
CA GLY A 256 -14.16 -15.61 8.51
C GLY A 256 -15.61 -16.00 8.27
N LEU A 257 -16.18 -16.84 9.14
CA LEU A 257 -17.59 -17.18 9.18
C LEU A 257 -17.87 -17.77 10.57
N PHE A 258 -17.85 -16.91 11.60
CA PHE A 258 -18.00 -17.39 12.97
C PHE A 258 -19.44 -17.81 13.22
N CYS A 259 -19.65 -19.12 13.24
CA CYS A 259 -20.89 -19.81 13.61
C CYS A 259 -20.57 -21.25 14.04
N ASP A 260 -21.58 -21.96 14.51
CA ASP A 260 -21.47 -23.34 14.99
C ASP A 260 -21.26 -24.31 13.80
N LEU A 261 -19.99 -24.53 13.41
CA LEU A 261 -19.59 -25.32 12.24
C LEU A 261 -19.00 -26.67 12.66
N ASN A 262 -19.33 -27.72 11.90
CA ASN A 262 -18.90 -29.08 12.22
C ASN A 262 -18.15 -29.76 11.05
N PRO A 263 -16.83 -29.59 10.96
CA PRO A 263 -15.99 -30.25 9.96
C PRO A 263 -15.98 -31.78 10.07
N SER A 264 -16.34 -32.35 11.22
CA SER A 264 -16.40 -33.81 11.40
C SER A 264 -17.64 -34.45 10.77
N ALA A 265 -18.68 -33.66 10.48
CA ALA A 265 -19.88 -34.11 9.79
C ALA A 265 -19.67 -34.18 8.27
N ALA A 266 -19.06 -33.15 7.68
CA ALA A 266 -18.67 -33.10 6.27
C ALA A 266 -17.64 -31.97 6.03
N GLY A 267 -17.06 -31.94 4.82
CA GLY A 267 -16.07 -30.93 4.44
C GLY A 267 -14.70 -31.17 5.08
N GLN A 268 -13.86 -30.13 5.08
CA GLN A 268 -12.55 -30.15 5.71
C GLN A 268 -12.08 -28.74 6.10
N VAL A 269 -11.19 -28.66 7.08
CA VAL A 269 -10.45 -27.43 7.42
C VAL A 269 -8.97 -27.69 7.18
N SER A 270 -8.39 -26.99 6.20
CA SER A 270 -7.00 -27.19 5.79
C SER A 270 -6.24 -25.86 5.75
N TRP A 271 -4.91 -25.93 5.83
CA TRP A 271 -4.08 -24.74 5.73
C TRP A 271 -2.87 -24.93 4.81
N LYS A 272 -2.32 -23.81 4.34
CA LYS A 272 -1.10 -23.74 3.54
C LYS A 272 -0.22 -22.59 3.99
N GLN A 273 1.09 -22.82 3.95
CA GLN A 273 2.08 -21.76 4.01
C GLN A 273 2.62 -21.47 2.61
N LEU A 274 2.58 -20.21 2.20
CA LEU A 274 3.13 -19.68 0.96
C LEU A 274 4.32 -18.76 1.28
N ASN A 275 4.98 -18.26 0.24
CA ASN A 275 6.16 -17.39 0.38
C ASN A 275 5.84 -16.03 1.01
N ASP A 276 4.59 -15.59 0.93
CA ASP A 276 4.11 -14.26 1.31
C ASP A 276 3.00 -14.29 2.38
N ARG A 277 2.40 -15.46 2.65
CA ARG A 277 1.23 -15.58 3.54
C ARG A 277 0.99 -16.98 4.07
N ALA A 278 0.15 -17.09 5.09
CA ALA A 278 -0.51 -18.33 5.49
C ALA A 278 -2.00 -18.27 5.14
N VAL A 279 -2.58 -19.37 4.66
CA VAL A 279 -4.00 -19.43 4.26
C VAL A 279 -4.67 -20.61 4.93
N VAL A 280 -5.83 -20.37 5.53
CA VAL A 280 -6.72 -21.39 6.09
C VAL A 280 -8.00 -21.43 5.26
N THR A 281 -8.45 -22.65 4.93
CA THR A 281 -9.65 -22.89 4.12
C THR A 281 -10.60 -23.79 4.89
N TRP A 282 -11.85 -23.35 5.01
CA TRP A 282 -12.99 -24.20 5.34
C TRP A 282 -13.68 -24.54 4.02
N GLU A 283 -13.67 -25.80 3.62
CA GLU A 283 -14.19 -26.24 2.33
C GLU A 283 -15.36 -27.20 2.54
N ASN A 284 -16.56 -26.79 2.10
CA ASN A 284 -17.83 -27.51 2.25
C ASN A 284 -18.15 -27.92 3.70
N VAL A 285 -17.83 -27.07 4.67
CA VAL A 285 -18.07 -27.36 6.09
C VAL A 285 -19.53 -27.01 6.46
N PRO A 286 -20.33 -27.95 6.96
CA PRO A 286 -21.71 -27.70 7.36
C PRO A 286 -21.79 -27.00 8.73
N GLU A 287 -22.92 -26.34 8.99
CA GLU A 287 -23.29 -25.96 10.36
C GLU A 287 -23.69 -27.20 11.18
N TYR A 288 -23.46 -27.18 12.49
CA TYR A 288 -23.80 -28.27 13.39
C TYR A 288 -25.29 -28.65 13.26
N GLY A 289 -25.54 -29.92 12.95
CA GLY A 289 -26.89 -30.47 12.86
C GLY A 289 -27.71 -29.99 11.65
N LYS A 290 -27.12 -29.25 10.69
CA LYS A 290 -27.76 -28.84 9.44
C LYS A 290 -27.20 -29.62 8.24
N ASP A 291 -28.00 -29.70 7.17
CA ASP A 291 -27.62 -30.30 5.89
C ASP A 291 -27.33 -29.17 4.89
N ASN A 292 -26.21 -28.48 5.09
CA ASN A 292 -25.77 -27.35 4.28
C ASN A 292 -24.24 -27.35 4.12
N SER A 293 -23.68 -26.36 3.42
CA SER A 293 -22.25 -26.29 3.15
C SER A 293 -21.75 -24.86 3.10
N ASN A 294 -20.55 -24.64 3.67
CA ASN A 294 -19.91 -23.33 3.68
C ASN A 294 -18.47 -23.45 3.20
N THR A 295 -18.08 -22.61 2.25
CA THR A 295 -16.75 -22.58 1.65
C THR A 295 -16.17 -21.17 1.65
N PHE A 296 -15.11 -20.96 2.43
CA PHE A 296 -14.43 -19.67 2.57
C PHE A 296 -12.95 -19.84 2.95
N GLN A 297 -12.19 -18.74 2.85
CA GLN A 297 -10.78 -18.67 3.21
C GLN A 297 -10.45 -17.45 4.06
N ILE A 298 -9.48 -17.62 4.95
CA ILE A 298 -8.76 -16.53 5.61
C ILE A 298 -7.30 -16.63 5.19
N ALA A 299 -6.78 -15.60 4.53
CA ALA A 299 -5.37 -15.47 4.19
C ALA A 299 -4.75 -14.34 5.01
N MET A 300 -3.68 -14.65 5.72
CA MET A 300 -2.92 -13.70 6.55
C MET A 300 -1.54 -13.51 5.92
N PHE A 301 -1.25 -12.30 5.45
CA PHE A 301 0.00 -11.95 4.77
C PHE A 301 1.08 -11.56 5.78
N TYR A 302 2.34 -11.82 5.44
CA TYR A 302 3.47 -11.50 6.34
C TYR A 302 3.71 -9.99 6.49
N ASP A 303 3.11 -9.15 5.64
CA ASP A 303 3.10 -7.69 5.77
C ASP A 303 2.01 -7.17 6.73
N GLY A 304 1.20 -8.07 7.32
CA GLY A 304 0.11 -7.74 8.23
C GLY A 304 -1.25 -7.57 7.55
N SER A 305 -1.32 -7.60 6.22
CA SER A 305 -2.58 -7.59 5.48
C SER A 305 -3.37 -8.89 5.70
N ILE A 306 -4.69 -8.79 5.69
CA ILE A 306 -5.59 -9.94 5.88
C ILE A 306 -6.57 -9.96 4.72
N ARG A 307 -6.92 -11.15 4.22
CA ARG A 307 -7.99 -11.33 3.23
C ARG A 307 -8.96 -12.38 3.73
N ILE A 308 -10.25 -12.06 3.66
CA ILE A 308 -11.31 -13.05 3.86
C ILE A 308 -12.07 -13.18 2.53
N SER A 309 -12.36 -14.41 2.12
CA SER A 309 -12.97 -14.71 0.82
C SER A 309 -14.06 -15.76 0.97
N TRP A 310 -15.25 -15.50 0.43
CA TRP A 310 -16.40 -16.39 0.50
C TRP A 310 -16.83 -16.82 -0.90
N LEU A 311 -17.03 -18.12 -1.10
CA LEU A 311 -17.48 -18.66 -2.38
C LEU A 311 -18.95 -19.10 -2.28
N GLY A 312 -19.23 -20.22 -1.64
CA GLY A 312 -20.61 -20.69 -1.38
C GLY A 312 -20.88 -20.74 0.12
N ILE A 313 -21.84 -19.96 0.60
CA ILE A 313 -22.21 -19.86 2.02
C ILE A 313 -23.71 -20.10 2.15
N ASP A 314 -24.07 -21.14 2.89
CA ASP A 314 -25.46 -21.47 3.22
C ASP A 314 -25.86 -21.01 4.64
N ALA A 315 -24.89 -20.63 5.48
CA ALA A 315 -25.15 -20.12 6.82
C ALA A 315 -25.89 -18.77 6.77
N GLU A 316 -27.01 -18.68 7.49
CA GLU A 316 -27.84 -17.46 7.54
C GLU A 316 -27.49 -16.56 8.74
N GLN A 317 -26.90 -17.13 9.79
CA GLN A 317 -26.50 -16.43 11.01
C GLN A 317 -25.04 -16.70 11.29
N CYS A 318 -24.24 -15.64 11.32
CA CYS A 318 -22.82 -15.71 11.61
C CYS A 318 -22.25 -14.33 11.89
N LEU A 319 -20.98 -14.30 12.30
CA LEU A 319 -20.20 -13.08 12.46
C LEU A 319 -18.94 -13.13 11.59
N VAL A 320 -18.65 -12.02 10.92
CA VAL A 320 -17.42 -11.79 10.17
C VAL A 320 -16.71 -10.58 10.75
N GLY A 321 -15.39 -10.63 10.92
CA GLY A 321 -14.66 -9.43 11.31
C GLY A 321 -13.28 -9.65 11.93
N LEU A 322 -12.70 -8.54 12.38
CA LEU A 322 -11.43 -8.48 13.10
C LEU A 322 -11.65 -8.01 14.54
N SER A 323 -10.92 -8.62 15.47
CA SER A 323 -10.95 -8.26 16.89
C SER A 323 -9.52 -8.09 17.45
N GLU A 324 -9.34 -7.01 18.22
CA GLU A 324 -8.14 -6.76 19.03
C GLU A 324 -8.07 -7.65 20.28
N GLY A 325 -9.20 -8.18 20.75
CA GLY A 325 -9.28 -8.95 22.00
C GLY A 325 -9.44 -8.10 23.25
N LEU A 326 -9.97 -6.88 23.12
CA LEU A 326 -10.13 -5.92 24.23
C LEU A 326 -11.58 -5.84 24.76
N GLY A 327 -12.45 -6.75 24.33
CA GLY A 327 -13.88 -6.73 24.62
C GLY A 327 -14.66 -5.81 23.67
N VAL A 328 -16.00 -5.85 23.78
CA VAL A 328 -16.89 -5.12 22.86
C VAL A 328 -16.69 -3.60 23.02
N PRO A 329 -16.37 -2.87 21.94
CA PRO A 329 -16.25 -1.42 21.99
C PRO A 329 -17.52 -0.75 22.52
N PRO A 330 -17.42 0.24 23.44
CA PRO A 330 -18.59 0.90 24.03
C PRO A 330 -19.51 1.61 23.02
N ASP A 331 -18.94 2.01 21.88
CA ASP A 331 -19.58 2.69 20.76
C ASP A 331 -19.63 1.82 19.49
N PHE A 332 -19.61 0.49 19.66
CA PHE A 332 -19.67 -0.46 18.54
C PHE A 332 -20.83 -0.17 17.58
N GLU A 333 -20.47 0.15 16.34
CA GLU A 333 -21.36 0.12 15.17
C GLU A 333 -20.80 -0.92 14.19
N GLU A 334 -21.69 -1.77 13.66
CA GLU A 334 -21.29 -2.78 12.70
C GLU A 334 -20.89 -2.15 11.36
N THR A 335 -19.89 -2.73 10.73
CA THR A 335 -19.51 -2.40 9.36
C THR A 335 -20.40 -3.20 8.41
N ASP A 336 -20.99 -2.54 7.42
CA ASP A 336 -21.64 -3.23 6.30
C ASP A 336 -20.58 -3.49 5.22
N PHE A 337 -20.01 -4.71 5.21
CA PHE A 337 -18.92 -5.06 4.30
C PHE A 337 -19.36 -4.98 2.84
N SER A 338 -20.65 -5.20 2.55
CA SER A 338 -21.21 -5.12 1.21
C SER A 338 -21.11 -3.71 0.60
N LYS A 339 -21.00 -2.68 1.44
CA LYS A 339 -20.92 -1.26 1.07
C LYS A 339 -19.50 -0.69 1.08
N LEU A 340 -18.48 -1.51 1.36
CA LEU A 340 -17.09 -1.08 1.28
C LEU A 340 -16.72 -0.57 -0.12
N PRO A 341 -15.70 0.31 -0.23
CA PRO A 341 -15.14 0.69 -1.52
C PRO A 341 -14.66 -0.54 -2.28
N GLN A 342 -14.91 -0.57 -3.60
CA GLN A 342 -14.39 -1.66 -4.43
C GLN A 342 -12.89 -1.51 -4.63
N ALA A 343 -12.18 -2.64 -4.55
CA ALA A 343 -10.76 -2.69 -4.88
C ALA A 343 -10.55 -2.23 -6.34
N PRO A 344 -9.48 -1.47 -6.64
CA PRO A 344 -9.11 -1.19 -8.02
C PRO A 344 -8.91 -2.53 -8.76
N THR A 345 -9.47 -2.67 -9.97
CA THR A 345 -9.29 -3.86 -10.79
C THR A 345 -7.80 -4.25 -10.89
N PRO A 346 -7.41 -5.51 -10.61
CA PRO A 346 -6.01 -5.92 -10.62
C PRO A 346 -5.35 -5.56 -11.94
N VAL A 347 -4.22 -4.83 -11.88
CA VAL A 347 -3.42 -4.53 -13.08
C VAL A 347 -2.97 -5.87 -13.69
N PRO A 348 -3.31 -6.17 -14.95
CA PRO A 348 -2.94 -7.45 -15.54
C PRO A 348 -1.42 -7.60 -15.60
N LYS A 349 -0.91 -8.73 -15.10
CA LYS A 349 0.55 -8.99 -14.97
C LYS A 349 1.22 -9.25 -16.32
N TYR A 350 0.49 -9.83 -17.28
CA TYR A 350 0.98 -10.15 -18.62
C TYR A 350 0.03 -9.58 -19.65
N LEU A 351 0.46 -8.53 -20.35
CA LEU A 351 -0.36 -7.86 -21.35
C LEU A 351 -0.27 -8.58 -22.70
N VAL A 352 -0.91 -9.74 -22.76
CA VAL A 352 -0.99 -10.63 -23.93
C VAL A 352 -2.40 -11.20 -24.07
N GLU A 353 -2.89 -11.23 -25.31
CA GLU A 353 -4.17 -11.79 -25.74
C GLU A 353 -3.97 -12.70 -26.96
N GLN A 354 -4.67 -13.83 -26.98
CA GLN A 354 -4.67 -14.86 -28.01
C GLN A 354 -6.10 -15.05 -28.53
N PHE A 355 -6.34 -14.47 -29.70
CA PHE A 355 -7.61 -14.61 -30.41
C PHE A 355 -7.70 -15.97 -31.12
N THR A 356 -8.89 -16.57 -31.10
CA THR A 356 -9.17 -17.88 -31.68
C THR A 356 -10.48 -17.87 -32.48
N SER A 357 -10.50 -18.59 -33.60
CA SER A 357 -11.65 -18.64 -34.51
C SER A 357 -12.93 -19.25 -33.91
N ASP A 358 -12.84 -19.92 -32.75
CA ASP A 358 -13.92 -20.71 -32.14
C ASP A 358 -14.23 -20.36 -30.69
N GLY A 359 -13.98 -19.12 -30.27
CA GLY A 359 -14.38 -18.68 -28.93
C GLY A 359 -13.99 -17.26 -28.55
N ASP A 360 -13.08 -16.63 -29.29
CA ASP A 360 -12.55 -15.30 -28.97
C ASP A 360 -12.17 -14.54 -30.26
N GLU A 361 -13.14 -13.82 -30.82
CA GLU A 361 -12.98 -13.09 -32.07
C GLU A 361 -12.10 -11.84 -31.88
N PHE A 362 -11.30 -11.48 -32.89
CA PHE A 362 -10.45 -10.29 -32.83
C PHE A 362 -11.25 -8.99 -32.65
N ASP A 363 -11.22 -8.43 -31.45
CA ASP A 363 -12.03 -7.27 -31.05
C ASP A 363 -11.23 -5.95 -30.92
N LEU A 364 -9.92 -6.00 -31.19
CA LEU A 364 -9.05 -4.82 -31.18
C LEU A 364 -9.14 -3.97 -32.45
N SER A 365 -10.02 -4.32 -33.40
CA SER A 365 -10.24 -3.51 -34.61
C SER A 365 -10.64 -2.07 -34.24
N PHE A 366 -9.97 -1.09 -34.85
CA PHE A 366 -10.14 0.35 -34.56
C PHE A 366 -9.79 0.75 -33.11
N LYS A 367 -8.96 -0.02 -32.41
CA LYS A 367 -8.41 0.34 -31.10
C LYS A 367 -6.93 0.68 -31.18
N SER A 368 -6.45 1.33 -30.12
CA SER A 368 -5.04 1.57 -29.87
C SER A 368 -4.75 1.38 -28.40
N ILE A 369 -3.66 0.68 -28.09
CA ILE A 369 -3.20 0.44 -26.72
C ILE A 369 -1.85 1.10 -26.51
N MET A 370 -1.74 1.91 -25.47
CA MET A 370 -0.48 2.43 -24.95
C MET A 370 0.02 1.54 -23.82
N PHE A 371 1.22 0.99 -23.99
CA PHE A 371 1.96 0.28 -22.98
C PHE A 371 3.00 1.21 -22.36
N THR A 372 2.82 1.51 -21.07
CA THR A 372 3.70 2.39 -20.31
C THR A 372 4.55 1.55 -19.36
N PRO A 373 5.89 1.57 -19.46
CA PRO A 373 6.74 0.84 -18.55
C PRO A 373 6.69 1.42 -17.14
N ASN A 374 6.98 0.60 -16.13
CA ASN A 374 7.34 1.09 -14.80
C ASN A 374 8.69 1.84 -14.84
N ILE A 375 9.08 2.45 -13.72
CA ILE A 375 10.34 3.23 -13.60
C ILE A 375 11.58 2.41 -14.02
N THR A 376 11.58 1.10 -13.76
CA THR A 376 12.71 0.21 -14.10
C THR A 376 12.63 -0.37 -15.52
N GLY A 377 11.55 -0.13 -16.25
CA GLY A 377 11.30 -0.72 -17.57
C GLY A 377 10.93 -2.21 -17.55
N THR A 378 10.82 -2.86 -16.38
CA THR A 378 10.69 -4.33 -16.23
C THR A 378 9.26 -4.85 -16.24
N SER A 379 8.27 -3.97 -16.17
CA SER A 379 6.85 -4.31 -16.31
C SER A 379 6.13 -3.18 -17.05
N TYR A 380 4.94 -3.45 -17.57
CA TYR A 380 4.13 -2.47 -18.30
C TYR A 380 2.71 -2.39 -17.74
N SER A 381 2.10 -1.22 -17.84
CA SER A 381 0.64 -1.02 -17.75
C SER A 381 0.07 -0.71 -19.13
N GLY A 382 -1.19 -1.08 -19.38
CA GLY A 382 -1.86 -0.88 -20.67
C GLY A 382 -3.05 0.07 -20.54
N GLN A 383 -3.23 0.96 -21.51
CA GLN A 383 -4.41 1.83 -21.64
C GLN A 383 -4.95 1.75 -23.07
N VAL A 384 -6.24 1.45 -23.22
CA VAL A 384 -6.91 1.33 -24.52
C VAL A 384 -7.69 2.59 -24.87
N GLN A 385 -7.74 2.92 -26.16
CA GLN A 385 -8.60 3.96 -26.71
C GLN A 385 -9.07 3.58 -28.12
N ASP A 386 -10.23 4.10 -28.52
CA ASP A 386 -10.71 3.96 -29.89
C ASP A 386 -9.97 4.92 -30.84
N ILE A 387 -9.74 4.48 -32.07
CA ILE A 387 -9.09 5.26 -33.13
C ILE A 387 -9.85 5.13 -34.45
N SER A 388 -9.78 6.17 -35.28
CA SER A 388 -10.33 6.16 -36.66
C SER A 388 -9.25 6.18 -37.74
N LYS A 389 -7.99 6.33 -37.33
CA LYS A 389 -6.79 6.36 -38.18
C LYS A 389 -5.58 5.92 -37.35
N LEU A 390 -4.55 5.41 -38.02
CA LEU A 390 -3.28 5.11 -37.37
C LEU A 390 -2.66 6.40 -36.77
N PRO A 391 -2.04 6.35 -35.58
CA PRO A 391 -1.43 7.51 -34.96
C PRO A 391 -0.31 8.13 -35.80
N THR A 392 0.50 7.31 -36.47
CA THR A 392 1.50 7.77 -37.44
C THR A 392 1.04 7.46 -38.86
N ASP A 393 1.00 8.50 -39.72
CA ASP A 393 0.77 8.32 -41.15
C ASP A 393 2.00 7.64 -41.80
N PRO A 394 1.85 6.43 -42.39
CA PRO A 394 2.95 5.69 -42.99
C PRO A 394 3.48 6.34 -44.27
N THR A 395 2.78 7.32 -44.85
CA THR A 395 3.20 8.02 -46.08
C THR A 395 4.59 8.64 -45.91
N GLY A 396 5.49 8.37 -46.86
CA GLY A 396 6.88 8.83 -46.82
C GLY A 396 7.80 8.01 -45.90
N GLY A 397 7.31 6.92 -45.32
CA GLY A 397 8.16 5.92 -44.66
C GLY A 397 9.03 5.12 -45.63
N ASN A 398 9.97 4.36 -45.09
CA ASN A 398 10.81 3.43 -45.84
C ASN A 398 10.12 2.08 -45.95
N ASN A 399 9.89 1.63 -47.18
CA ASN A 399 9.27 0.33 -47.44
C ASN A 399 10.26 -0.81 -47.16
N LEU A 400 9.78 -1.86 -46.50
CA LEU A 400 10.50 -3.10 -46.28
C LEU A 400 10.08 -4.12 -47.34
N THR A 401 11.04 -4.87 -47.87
CA THR A 401 10.78 -5.91 -48.88
C THR A 401 10.78 -7.27 -48.19
N LEU A 402 9.73 -7.53 -47.42
CA LEU A 402 9.52 -8.80 -46.74
C LEU A 402 8.86 -9.81 -47.67
N GLY A 403 9.42 -11.01 -47.70
CA GLY A 403 8.75 -12.19 -48.25
C GLY A 403 7.87 -12.87 -47.19
N ASP A 404 7.37 -14.04 -47.55
CA ASP A 404 6.82 -15.00 -46.60
C ASP A 404 7.88 -15.44 -45.59
N ASP A 405 7.51 -15.59 -44.32
CA ASP A 405 8.37 -16.07 -43.23
C ASP A 405 9.75 -15.42 -43.19
N SER A 406 9.77 -14.09 -43.20
CA SER A 406 11.01 -13.31 -43.32
C SER A 406 11.06 -12.16 -42.33
N PHE A 407 12.25 -11.59 -42.17
CA PHE A 407 12.46 -10.42 -41.36
C PHE A 407 13.44 -9.46 -42.02
N GLU A 408 13.37 -8.20 -41.63
CA GLU A 408 14.31 -7.14 -42.02
C GLU A 408 14.94 -6.50 -40.79
N PHE A 409 16.24 -6.26 -40.83
CA PHE A 409 17.01 -5.66 -39.75
C PHE A 409 17.01 -4.13 -39.86
N ILE A 410 16.61 -3.45 -38.80
CA ILE A 410 16.55 -1.99 -38.73
C ILE A 410 17.54 -1.49 -37.69
N LYS A 411 18.46 -0.63 -38.13
CA LYS A 411 19.43 0.03 -37.26
C LYS A 411 19.01 1.47 -36.96
N LEU A 412 18.96 1.83 -35.69
CA LEU A 412 18.72 3.18 -35.21
C LEU A 412 19.97 4.05 -35.36
N SER A 413 19.75 5.34 -35.63
CA SER A 413 20.82 6.33 -35.65
C SER A 413 21.23 6.68 -34.23
N SER A 414 22.53 6.59 -33.91
CA SER A 414 23.06 7.04 -32.62
C SER A 414 22.68 8.51 -32.36
N PRO A 415 22.26 8.88 -31.14
CA PRO A 415 22.27 8.09 -29.89
C PRO A 415 20.94 7.36 -29.57
N LEU A 416 20.02 7.24 -30.53
CA LEU A 416 18.67 6.74 -30.27
C LEU A 416 18.65 5.27 -29.88
N THR A 417 17.85 4.95 -28.87
CA THR A 417 17.55 3.58 -28.43
C THR A 417 16.05 3.42 -28.22
N VAL A 418 15.56 2.19 -28.36
CA VAL A 418 14.23 1.77 -27.91
C VAL A 418 14.41 0.73 -26.82
N SER A 419 13.41 0.57 -25.94
CA SER A 419 13.54 -0.33 -24.79
C SER A 419 12.37 -1.30 -24.67
N LEU A 420 12.67 -2.52 -24.19
CA LEU A 420 11.69 -3.55 -23.85
C LEU A 420 12.17 -4.34 -22.62
N TYR A 421 11.34 -4.44 -21.59
CA TYR A 421 11.62 -5.20 -20.35
C TYR A 421 12.98 -4.86 -19.73
N GLY A 422 13.30 -3.57 -19.58
CA GLY A 422 14.53 -3.05 -18.99
C GLY A 422 15.76 -3.13 -19.89
N ASN A 423 15.64 -3.69 -21.11
CA ASN A 423 16.73 -3.78 -22.07
C ASN A 423 16.62 -2.65 -23.10
N SER A 424 17.73 -1.99 -23.42
CA SER A 424 17.79 -0.95 -24.46
C SER A 424 18.51 -1.45 -25.72
N PHE A 425 17.96 -1.12 -26.88
CA PHE A 425 18.42 -1.60 -28.17
C PHE A 425 18.67 -0.45 -29.15
N THR A 426 19.76 -0.56 -29.90
CA THR A 426 20.08 0.34 -31.03
C THR A 426 19.53 -0.16 -32.36
N ASP A 427 18.80 -1.27 -32.34
CA ASP A 427 18.33 -1.99 -33.51
C ASP A 427 17.22 -2.98 -33.12
N PHE A 428 16.47 -3.43 -34.12
CA PHE A 428 15.42 -4.42 -33.99
C PHE A 428 15.15 -5.10 -35.34
N TYR A 429 14.36 -6.16 -35.33
CA TYR A 429 13.99 -6.92 -36.53
C TYR A 429 12.47 -6.86 -36.73
N VAL A 430 12.04 -6.49 -37.94
CA VAL A 430 10.62 -6.45 -38.33
C VAL A 430 10.29 -7.75 -39.06
N GLY A 431 9.38 -8.56 -38.52
CA GLY A 431 8.92 -9.81 -39.12
C GLY A 431 7.76 -9.62 -40.10
N SER A 432 7.65 -10.49 -41.11
CA SER A 432 6.48 -10.57 -42.00
C SER A 432 5.20 -10.83 -41.21
N ASN A 433 5.30 -11.69 -40.19
CA ASN A 433 4.23 -12.26 -39.37
C ASN A 433 3.75 -11.34 -38.22
N GLY A 434 3.79 -10.02 -38.45
CA GLY A 434 3.11 -9.03 -37.59
C GLY A 434 3.73 -8.76 -36.21
N TYR A 435 5.03 -8.99 -36.07
CA TYR A 435 5.78 -8.73 -34.83
C TYR A 435 7.11 -8.00 -35.07
N ILE A 436 7.67 -7.45 -33.99
CA ILE A 436 9.05 -6.98 -33.89
C ILE A 436 9.78 -7.84 -32.85
N THR A 437 11.01 -8.26 -33.15
CA THR A 437 11.90 -8.97 -32.20
C THR A 437 13.18 -8.20 -31.95
N PHE A 438 13.83 -8.51 -30.83
CA PHE A 438 15.07 -7.86 -30.40
C PHE A 438 16.20 -8.90 -30.26
N GLY A 439 17.44 -8.47 -30.55
CA GLY A 439 18.63 -9.32 -30.53
C GLY A 439 18.78 -10.23 -31.75
N GLU A 440 17.70 -10.89 -32.16
CA GLU A 440 17.67 -11.79 -33.33
C GLU A 440 16.37 -11.62 -34.14
N GLY A 441 16.45 -11.84 -35.46
CA GLY A 441 15.28 -11.95 -36.32
C GLY A 441 14.49 -13.23 -36.07
N ASP A 442 13.29 -13.31 -36.62
CA ASP A 442 12.45 -14.50 -36.50
C ASP A 442 11.68 -14.79 -37.79
N GLN A 443 11.51 -16.09 -38.07
CA GLN A 443 10.78 -16.62 -39.23
C GLN A 443 9.57 -17.45 -38.81
N GLU A 444 9.24 -17.49 -37.52
CA GLU A 444 8.12 -18.26 -37.00
C GLU A 444 6.79 -17.71 -37.55
N TYR A 445 5.96 -18.62 -38.06
CA TYR A 445 4.65 -18.31 -38.64
C TYR A 445 3.51 -18.91 -37.82
N SER A 446 3.80 -19.96 -37.05
CA SER A 446 2.80 -20.64 -36.25
C SER A 446 2.59 -19.89 -34.94
N GLU A 447 1.45 -19.22 -34.80
CA GLU A 447 1.12 -18.55 -33.54
C GLU A 447 0.92 -19.57 -32.40
N SER A 448 1.59 -19.35 -31.28
CA SER A 448 1.36 -20.01 -30.00
C SER A 448 1.96 -19.16 -28.89
N LEU A 449 1.48 -19.32 -27.66
CA LEU A 449 2.07 -18.64 -26.50
C LEU A 449 3.53 -19.05 -26.31
N GLU A 450 3.87 -20.32 -26.54
CA GLU A 450 5.26 -20.80 -26.48
C GLU A 450 6.16 -20.06 -27.45
N HIS A 451 5.71 -19.86 -28.70
CA HIS A 451 6.48 -19.12 -29.70
C HIS A 451 6.56 -17.63 -29.35
N HIS A 452 5.45 -17.00 -28.92
CA HIS A 452 5.42 -15.60 -28.51
C HIS A 452 6.39 -15.32 -27.35
N PHE A 453 6.32 -16.13 -26.29
CA PHE A 453 7.14 -15.98 -25.09
C PHE A 453 8.59 -16.50 -25.23
N SER A 454 8.95 -17.12 -26.36
CA SER A 454 10.30 -17.69 -26.56
C SER A 454 11.42 -16.66 -26.68
N ARG A 455 11.09 -15.38 -26.90
CA ARG A 455 12.06 -14.29 -27.08
C ARG A 455 11.44 -12.92 -26.82
N LEU A 456 12.29 -11.91 -26.64
CA LEU A 456 11.88 -10.51 -26.55
C LEU A 456 11.13 -10.10 -27.83
N ARG A 457 9.83 -9.85 -27.70
CA ARG A 457 8.91 -9.66 -28.83
C ARG A 457 7.81 -8.67 -28.50
N VAL A 458 7.45 -7.88 -29.50
CA VAL A 458 6.24 -7.04 -29.52
C VAL A 458 5.39 -7.53 -30.69
N SER A 459 4.23 -8.12 -30.39
CA SER A 459 3.30 -8.68 -31.37
C SER A 459 2.09 -7.77 -31.50
N ALA A 460 1.86 -7.20 -32.68
CA ALA A 460 0.62 -6.47 -32.96
C ALA A 460 -0.43 -7.38 -33.61
N LEU A 461 0.00 -8.37 -34.38
CA LEU A 461 -0.86 -9.43 -34.90
C LEU A 461 0.06 -10.59 -35.28
N PHE A 462 0.50 -11.38 -34.30
CA PHE A 462 1.33 -12.54 -34.60
C PHE A 462 0.47 -13.62 -35.24
N ARG A 463 0.65 -13.77 -36.56
CA ARG A 463 -0.08 -14.64 -37.45
C ARG A 463 0.73 -14.87 -38.72
N ASP A 464 0.46 -15.96 -39.43
CA ASP A 464 1.03 -16.29 -40.74
C ASP A 464 0.61 -15.26 -41.82
N LEU A 465 1.37 -14.18 -41.94
CA LEU A 465 1.11 -13.04 -42.83
C LEU A 465 2.13 -12.99 -43.97
N ASN A 466 1.64 -12.64 -45.17
CA ASN A 466 2.46 -12.63 -46.38
C ASN A 466 2.47 -11.26 -47.08
N PRO A 467 3.42 -10.36 -46.73
CA PRO A 467 3.61 -9.08 -47.41
C PRO A 467 3.90 -9.17 -48.91
N SER A 468 4.42 -10.31 -49.39
CA SER A 468 4.66 -10.52 -50.83
C SER A 468 3.38 -10.92 -51.60
N GLY A 469 2.36 -11.41 -50.89
CA GLY A 469 1.03 -11.70 -51.43
C GLY A 469 0.14 -10.46 -51.58
N GLY A 470 0.43 -9.38 -50.84
CA GLY A 470 -0.27 -8.11 -50.93
C GLY A 470 0.10 -7.13 -49.80
N GLY A 471 -0.31 -5.88 -49.95
CA GLY A 471 -0.05 -4.85 -48.94
C GLY A 471 1.38 -4.31 -48.95
N GLN A 472 1.78 -3.68 -47.85
CA GLN A 472 3.14 -3.15 -47.64
C GLN A 472 3.48 -3.11 -46.15
N VAL A 473 4.70 -3.51 -45.80
CA VAL A 473 5.30 -3.20 -44.49
C VAL A 473 6.27 -2.03 -44.65
N SER A 474 6.17 -1.00 -43.81
CA SER A 474 7.06 0.16 -43.85
C SER A 474 7.41 0.64 -42.46
N TRP A 475 8.50 1.40 -42.34
CA TRP A 475 8.91 2.02 -41.08
C TRP A 475 9.30 3.48 -41.26
N LYS A 476 9.14 4.27 -40.19
CA LYS A 476 9.32 5.73 -40.23
C LYS A 476 9.90 6.26 -38.93
N TYR A 477 10.89 7.13 -39.05
CA TYR A 477 11.41 7.92 -37.92
C TYR A 477 10.48 9.05 -37.56
N MET A 478 10.30 9.25 -36.27
CA MET A 478 9.72 10.44 -35.65
C MET A 478 10.74 11.00 -34.64
N ILE A 479 10.44 12.19 -34.11
CA ILE A 479 11.34 12.87 -33.17
C ILE A 479 11.47 12.12 -31.83
N ASP A 480 10.44 11.37 -31.45
CA ASP A 480 10.24 10.74 -30.15
C ASP A 480 10.09 9.21 -30.21
N ARG A 481 10.01 8.65 -31.42
CA ARG A 481 9.72 7.22 -31.65
C ARG A 481 10.10 6.75 -33.03
N VAL A 482 10.02 5.43 -33.23
CA VAL A 482 9.96 4.80 -34.56
C VAL A 482 8.63 4.06 -34.71
N ALA A 483 7.97 4.22 -35.86
CA ALA A 483 6.73 3.53 -36.18
C ALA A 483 6.96 2.50 -37.31
N VAL A 484 6.44 1.29 -37.14
CA VAL A 484 6.41 0.22 -38.13
C VAL A 484 4.95 -0.11 -38.45
N THR A 485 4.58 -0.15 -39.73
CA THR A 485 3.20 -0.30 -40.17
C THR A 485 3.07 -1.44 -41.15
N TRP A 486 2.12 -2.35 -40.90
CA TRP A 486 1.63 -3.34 -41.86
C TRP A 486 0.35 -2.78 -42.43
N GLN A 487 0.35 -2.44 -43.72
CA GLN A 487 -0.79 -1.83 -44.39
C GLN A 487 -1.38 -2.78 -45.43
N ASN A 488 -2.61 -3.23 -45.20
CA ASN A 488 -3.35 -4.19 -46.04
C ASN A 488 -2.58 -5.49 -46.30
N VAL A 489 -1.82 -5.98 -45.33
CA VAL A 489 -1.04 -7.23 -45.47
C VAL A 489 -1.98 -8.43 -45.27
N PRO A 490 -2.05 -9.37 -46.23
CA PRO A 490 -2.93 -10.53 -46.11
C PRO A 490 -2.30 -11.68 -45.34
N GLU A 491 -3.14 -12.59 -44.83
CA GLU A 491 -2.69 -13.91 -44.38
C GLU A 491 -2.14 -14.72 -45.56
N TYR A 492 -1.20 -15.63 -45.28
CA TYR A 492 -0.69 -16.55 -46.29
C TYR A 492 -1.82 -17.34 -46.97
N GLY A 493 -1.78 -17.42 -48.29
CA GLY A 493 -2.79 -18.13 -49.08
C GLY A 493 -4.17 -17.44 -49.16
N SER A 494 -4.31 -16.23 -48.60
CA SER A 494 -5.55 -15.44 -48.60
C SER A 494 -5.36 -14.08 -49.28
N SER A 495 -6.43 -13.28 -49.33
CA SER A 495 -6.43 -11.89 -49.80
C SER A 495 -7.12 -10.93 -48.80
N ASN A 496 -7.28 -11.36 -47.56
CA ASN A 496 -7.96 -10.60 -46.51
C ASN A 496 -7.02 -9.52 -45.94
N PRO A 497 -7.33 -8.22 -46.03
CA PRO A 497 -6.38 -7.18 -45.65
C PRO A 497 -6.34 -6.97 -44.14
N ASN A 498 -5.13 -6.89 -43.57
CA ASN A 498 -4.90 -6.49 -42.18
C ASN A 498 -4.09 -5.19 -42.13
N THR A 499 -4.54 -4.21 -41.34
CA THR A 499 -3.82 -2.94 -41.16
C THR A 499 -3.61 -2.60 -39.69
N PHE A 500 -2.34 -2.54 -39.27
CA PHE A 500 -1.93 -2.23 -37.90
C PHE A 500 -0.54 -1.58 -37.83
N GLN A 501 -0.19 -1.03 -36.67
CA GLN A 501 1.03 -0.28 -36.43
C GLN A 501 1.62 -0.56 -35.04
N ILE A 502 2.94 -0.67 -34.99
CA ILE A 502 3.74 -0.69 -33.76
C ILE A 502 4.55 0.60 -33.69
N GLU A 503 4.39 1.38 -32.62
CA GLU A 503 5.24 2.54 -32.32
C GLU A 503 6.11 2.23 -31.10
N LEU A 504 7.43 2.34 -31.26
CA LEU A 504 8.42 2.19 -30.20
C LEU A 504 8.98 3.58 -29.84
N PHE A 505 8.59 4.11 -28.69
CA PHE A 505 9.03 5.43 -28.22
C PHE A 505 10.41 5.33 -27.56
N TYR A 506 11.21 6.38 -27.70
CA TYR A 506 12.58 6.41 -27.13
C TYR A 506 12.58 6.47 -25.60
N ASN A 507 11.45 6.84 -24.98
CA ASN A 507 11.25 6.78 -23.53
C ASN A 507 10.83 5.39 -23.01
N GLY A 508 10.70 4.39 -23.89
CA GLY A 508 10.31 3.02 -23.53
C GLY A 508 8.81 2.73 -23.62
N ASN A 509 7.96 3.73 -23.89
CA ASN A 509 6.55 3.49 -24.20
C ASN A 509 6.42 2.71 -25.51
N ILE A 510 5.40 1.85 -25.58
CA ILE A 510 5.09 1.09 -26.80
C ILE A 510 3.62 1.33 -27.11
N ARG A 511 3.29 1.65 -28.37
CA ARG A 511 1.88 1.74 -28.81
C ARG A 511 1.60 0.72 -29.89
N LEU A 512 0.52 -0.02 -29.72
CA LEU A 512 -0.05 -0.89 -30.74
C LEU A 512 -1.37 -0.27 -31.22
N SER A 513 -1.61 -0.26 -32.53
CA SER A 513 -2.81 0.35 -33.11
C SER A 513 -3.33 -0.45 -34.29
N TRP A 514 -4.65 -0.62 -34.37
CA TRP A 514 -5.30 -1.42 -35.40
C TRP A 514 -6.38 -0.61 -36.11
N LEU A 515 -6.51 -0.82 -37.42
CA LEU A 515 -7.70 -0.44 -38.17
C LEU A 515 -8.54 -1.69 -38.42
N ALA A 516 -9.00 -1.91 -39.65
CA ALA A 516 -9.67 -3.14 -40.01
C ALA A 516 -8.66 -4.31 -39.99
N ILE A 517 -8.97 -5.32 -39.18
CA ILE A 517 -8.29 -6.62 -39.13
C ILE A 517 -9.28 -7.67 -39.64
N ALA A 518 -8.83 -8.48 -40.60
CA ALA A 518 -9.62 -9.52 -41.23
C ALA A 518 -9.16 -10.93 -40.85
N ALA A 519 -8.05 -11.06 -40.12
CA ALA A 519 -7.64 -12.30 -39.48
C ALA A 519 -8.59 -12.60 -38.30
N GLU A 520 -9.01 -13.87 -38.18
CA GLU A 520 -9.92 -14.33 -37.13
C GLU A 520 -9.19 -14.88 -35.90
N SER A 521 -7.86 -14.96 -35.95
CA SER A 521 -7.01 -15.44 -34.85
C SER A 521 -5.61 -14.83 -34.95
N GLY A 522 -4.89 -14.85 -33.83
CA GLY A 522 -3.54 -14.33 -33.71
C GLY A 522 -3.21 -13.94 -32.28
N ILE A 523 -1.95 -13.59 -32.03
CA ILE A 523 -1.50 -13.14 -30.69
C ILE A 523 -1.12 -11.66 -30.72
N VAL A 524 -1.58 -10.93 -29.71
CA VAL A 524 -1.24 -9.53 -29.45
C VAL A 524 -0.57 -9.44 -28.09
N GLY A 525 0.49 -8.65 -27.97
CA GLY A 525 1.07 -8.30 -26.68
C GLY A 525 2.58 -8.24 -26.64
N LEU A 526 3.11 -8.20 -25.41
CA LEU A 526 4.53 -8.09 -25.11
C LEU A 526 5.09 -9.41 -24.57
N SER A 527 6.37 -9.68 -24.85
CA SER A 527 7.09 -10.85 -24.33
C SER A 527 8.47 -10.45 -23.80
N ASP A 528 8.82 -10.96 -22.62
CA ASP A 528 10.13 -10.82 -21.98
C ASP A 528 11.16 -11.86 -22.46
N GLY A 529 10.72 -12.86 -23.23
CA GLY A 529 11.56 -13.92 -23.77
C GLY A 529 11.96 -15.01 -22.78
N LEU A 530 11.29 -15.13 -21.64
CA LEU A 530 11.62 -16.11 -20.60
C LEU A 530 10.81 -17.42 -20.70
N GLY A 531 9.99 -17.58 -21.75
CA GLY A 531 9.04 -18.68 -21.90
C GLY A 531 7.69 -18.39 -21.23
N VAL A 532 6.71 -19.27 -21.47
CA VAL A 532 5.33 -19.07 -20.95
C VAL A 532 5.36 -19.07 -19.41
N PRO A 533 4.89 -18.00 -18.75
CA PRO A 533 4.83 -17.97 -17.30
C PRO A 533 3.95 -19.11 -16.73
N PRO A 534 4.35 -19.80 -15.65
CA PRO A 534 3.55 -20.87 -15.06
C PRO A 534 2.17 -20.42 -14.56
N ASP A 535 2.03 -19.13 -14.22
CA ASP A 535 0.81 -18.48 -13.77
C ASP A 535 0.17 -17.61 -14.86
N PHE A 536 0.56 -17.79 -16.14
CA PHE A 536 0.03 -17.02 -17.25
C PHE A 536 -1.50 -17.11 -17.29
N LYS A 537 -2.11 -15.93 -17.30
CA LYS A 537 -3.50 -15.73 -17.64
C LYS A 537 -3.52 -14.63 -18.66
N GLU A 538 -4.27 -14.89 -19.71
CA GLU A 538 -4.52 -13.93 -20.76
C GLU A 538 -5.18 -12.67 -20.23
N THR A 539 -4.85 -11.54 -20.84
CA THR A 539 -5.52 -10.26 -20.60
C THR A 539 -6.44 -10.01 -21.77
N ASP A 540 -7.73 -9.76 -21.50
CA ASP A 540 -8.61 -9.12 -22.47
C ASP A 540 -8.14 -7.67 -22.64
N LEU A 541 -7.44 -7.39 -23.74
CA LEU A 541 -6.82 -6.10 -23.96
C LEU A 541 -7.84 -5.04 -24.39
N SER A 542 -9.02 -5.48 -24.85
CA SER A 542 -10.12 -4.61 -25.24
C SER A 542 -10.78 -3.95 -24.02
N GLU A 543 -10.74 -4.63 -22.87
CA GLU A 543 -11.28 -4.23 -21.57
C GLU A 543 -10.25 -3.51 -20.67
N LEU A 544 -9.06 -3.18 -21.19
CA LEU A 544 -8.11 -2.33 -20.47
C LEU A 544 -8.72 -0.97 -20.11
N SER A 545 -8.18 -0.33 -19.07
CA SER A 545 -8.64 0.98 -18.64
C SER A 545 -8.59 1.99 -19.80
N THR A 546 -9.66 2.78 -19.94
CA THR A 546 -9.69 3.96 -20.83
C THR A 546 -9.21 5.23 -20.13
N THR A 547 -9.16 5.23 -18.79
CA THR A 547 -8.58 6.31 -18.01
C THR A 547 -7.07 6.13 -17.90
N PRO A 548 -6.28 7.23 -17.97
CA PRO A 548 -4.85 7.14 -17.71
C PRO A 548 -4.63 6.48 -16.35
N PRO A 549 -3.63 5.59 -16.18
CA PRO A 549 -3.30 5.07 -14.87
C PRO A 549 -3.13 6.25 -13.91
N PRO A 550 -3.63 6.14 -12.65
CA PRO A 550 -3.36 7.14 -11.65
C PRO A 550 -1.84 7.40 -11.64
N PRO A 551 -1.39 8.66 -11.46
CA PRO A 551 0.03 8.93 -11.32
C PRO A 551 0.59 7.94 -10.30
N PRO A 552 1.75 7.30 -10.58
CA PRO A 552 2.31 6.30 -9.68
C PRO A 552 2.32 6.88 -8.26
N PRO A 553 2.00 6.07 -7.22
CA PRO A 553 2.14 6.53 -5.85
C PRO A 553 3.55 7.11 -5.71
N PRO A 554 3.70 8.30 -5.07
CA PRO A 554 4.97 9.00 -5.03
C PRO A 554 6.02 8.05 -4.45
N SER A 555 6.87 7.54 -5.33
CA SER A 555 7.95 6.62 -5.00
C SER A 555 9.23 7.35 -5.38
N GLU A 556 9.94 7.73 -4.33
CA GLU A 556 10.91 8.84 -4.25
C GLU A 556 10.24 10.23 -4.21
N PRO A 557 10.71 11.16 -3.36
CA PRO A 557 10.17 12.50 -3.30
C PRO A 557 10.26 13.14 -4.68
N ASP A 558 9.11 13.42 -5.27
CA ASP A 558 9.00 14.18 -6.50
C ASP A 558 9.46 15.60 -6.19
N TYR A 559 10.76 15.86 -6.38
CA TYR A 559 11.29 17.20 -6.26
C TYR A 559 10.79 17.97 -7.47
N LEU A 560 9.86 18.92 -7.24
CA LEU A 560 9.29 19.79 -8.26
C LEU A 560 10.31 20.86 -8.72
N THR A 561 11.50 20.40 -9.12
CA THR A 561 12.68 21.19 -9.47
C THR A 561 13.32 20.61 -10.73
N GLU A 562 13.67 21.45 -11.68
CA GLU A 562 14.30 21.08 -12.96
C GLU A 562 15.62 21.83 -13.13
N GLU A 563 16.68 21.11 -13.52
CA GLU A 563 18.01 21.69 -13.78
C GLU A 563 18.23 21.83 -15.29
N PHE A 564 18.33 23.07 -15.77
CA PHE A 564 18.60 23.37 -17.17
C PHE A 564 20.11 23.52 -17.43
N SER A 565 20.59 22.96 -18.54
CA SER A 565 22.00 22.96 -18.95
C SER A 565 22.16 23.02 -20.47
N ASP A 566 23.39 22.98 -20.99
CA ASP A 566 23.64 22.87 -22.44
C ASP A 566 23.04 21.60 -23.08
N LYS A 567 22.69 20.60 -22.26
CA LYS A 567 22.03 19.36 -22.68
C LYS A 567 20.51 19.41 -22.52
N ASP A 568 20.03 20.34 -21.69
CA ASP A 568 18.63 20.50 -21.36
C ASP A 568 18.28 21.99 -21.34
N THR A 569 17.89 22.50 -22.51
CA THR A 569 17.69 23.93 -22.71
C THR A 569 16.39 24.39 -22.08
N PHE A 570 16.40 25.55 -21.41
CA PHE A 570 15.21 26.15 -20.81
C PHE A 570 14.02 26.17 -21.77
N ASP A 571 12.98 25.41 -21.44
CA ASP A 571 11.81 25.17 -22.27
C ASP A 571 10.49 25.67 -21.62
N LEU A 572 10.54 26.18 -20.39
CA LEU A 572 9.40 26.78 -19.68
C LEU A 572 9.05 28.20 -20.14
N GLN A 573 9.45 28.58 -21.35
CA GLN A 573 9.12 29.88 -21.91
C GLN A 573 7.63 29.97 -22.21
N TYR A 574 6.99 31.07 -21.80
CA TYR A 574 5.54 31.27 -21.91
C TYR A 574 4.72 30.28 -21.07
N SER A 575 5.30 29.71 -20.03
CA SER A 575 4.61 28.81 -19.13
C SER A 575 4.48 29.37 -17.72
N SER A 576 3.47 28.92 -17.00
CA SER A 576 3.25 29.17 -15.57
C SER A 576 3.14 27.84 -14.87
N VAL A 577 3.92 27.66 -13.80
CA VAL A 577 3.81 26.51 -12.90
C VAL A 577 3.00 26.93 -11.67
N MET A 578 2.01 26.14 -11.30
CA MET A 578 1.25 26.32 -10.06
C MET A 578 1.49 25.12 -9.14
N PHE A 579 2.00 25.39 -7.94
CA PHE A 579 2.16 24.39 -6.89
C PHE A 579 0.97 24.46 -5.92
N THR A 580 0.15 23.40 -5.92
CA THR A 580 -1.03 23.29 -5.06
C THR A 580 -0.70 22.37 -3.89
N PRO A 581 -0.86 22.80 -2.61
CA PRO A 581 -0.63 21.92 -1.46
C PRO A 581 -1.51 20.67 -1.54
N ALA A 582 -0.93 19.50 -1.29
CA ALA A 582 -1.70 18.28 -1.15
C ALA A 582 -2.46 18.25 0.19
N SER A 583 -3.36 17.28 0.34
CA SER A 583 -4.18 17.12 1.56
C SER A 583 -3.35 16.81 2.81
N ASP A 584 -2.14 16.29 2.66
CA ASP A 584 -1.20 16.01 3.76
C ASP A 584 -0.61 17.28 4.39
N GLY A 585 -0.71 18.42 3.71
CA GLY A 585 -0.13 19.70 4.14
C GLY A 585 1.40 19.77 4.13
N ILE A 586 2.10 18.73 3.66
CA ILE A 586 3.57 18.62 3.61
C ILE A 586 4.11 18.29 2.22
N SER A 587 3.25 18.14 1.22
CA SER A 587 3.64 17.99 -0.19
C SER A 587 2.85 18.92 -1.12
N TYR A 588 3.28 18.99 -2.38
CA TYR A 588 2.69 19.83 -3.41
C TYR A 588 2.44 19.02 -4.68
N VAL A 589 1.42 19.43 -5.44
CA VAL A 589 1.17 19.00 -6.82
C VAL A 589 1.47 20.16 -7.76
N GLY A 590 2.38 19.95 -8.71
CA GLY A 590 2.69 20.92 -9.76
C GLY A 590 1.75 20.80 -10.96
N SER A 591 1.26 21.92 -11.48
CA SER A 591 0.56 21.97 -12.76
C SER A 591 1.16 23.05 -13.67
N LEU A 592 1.51 22.67 -14.89
CA LEU A 592 2.05 23.56 -15.92
C LEU A 592 0.92 24.09 -16.82
N GLN A 593 0.95 25.38 -17.14
CA GLN A 593 0.00 26.01 -18.04
C GLN A 593 0.68 27.01 -18.98
N ASP A 594 0.34 26.98 -20.27
CA ASP A 594 0.75 28.01 -21.22
C ASP A 594 0.07 29.35 -20.91
N ILE A 595 0.86 30.42 -20.85
CA ILE A 595 0.44 31.78 -20.56
C ILE A 595 0.90 32.76 -21.64
N SER A 596 0.02 33.71 -21.98
CA SER A 596 0.39 34.87 -22.81
C SER A 596 0.67 36.12 -21.98
N GLN A 597 0.37 36.09 -20.67
CA GLN A 597 0.57 37.16 -19.70
C GLN A 597 0.83 36.55 -18.31
N LEU A 598 1.60 37.23 -17.46
CA LEU A 598 1.81 36.77 -16.08
C LEU A 598 0.48 36.70 -15.30
N PRO A 599 0.25 35.67 -14.46
CA PRO A 599 -0.98 35.54 -13.68
C PRO A 599 -1.29 36.75 -12.80
N THR A 600 -0.24 37.39 -12.29
CA THR A 600 -0.35 38.66 -11.56
C THR A 600 0.39 39.75 -12.33
N SER A 601 -0.31 40.85 -12.64
CA SER A 601 0.33 41.99 -13.27
C SER A 601 1.36 42.63 -12.33
N PRO A 602 2.62 42.83 -12.78
CA PRO A 602 3.65 43.50 -11.98
C PRO A 602 3.38 45.01 -11.82
N PHE A 603 2.39 45.57 -12.53
CA PHE A 603 2.06 46.99 -12.45
C PHE A 603 1.55 47.38 -11.05
N GLY A 604 2.13 48.47 -10.52
CA GLY A 604 1.86 48.96 -9.17
C GLY A 604 2.59 48.21 -8.05
N GLY A 605 3.50 47.28 -8.37
CA GLY A 605 4.39 46.68 -7.39
C GLY A 605 5.44 47.68 -6.85
N GLN A 606 5.84 47.51 -5.59
CA GLN A 606 6.91 48.27 -4.97
C GLN A 606 8.27 47.72 -5.42
N SER A 607 9.18 48.58 -5.88
CA SER A 607 10.56 48.18 -6.19
C SER A 607 11.30 47.82 -4.90
N LEU A 608 11.99 46.68 -4.92
CA LEU A 608 12.80 46.20 -3.79
C LEU A 608 14.24 46.74 -3.80
N GLY A 609 14.70 47.36 -4.89
CA GLY A 609 16.01 48.02 -4.94
C GLY A 609 17.21 47.10 -4.71
N LEU A 610 17.11 45.84 -5.14
CA LEU A 610 18.17 44.83 -5.00
C LEU A 610 19.40 45.19 -5.85
N SER A 611 20.58 45.08 -5.23
CA SER A 611 21.86 45.07 -5.94
C SER A 611 22.27 43.65 -6.32
N GLU A 612 23.32 43.52 -7.13
CA GLU A 612 23.97 42.24 -7.44
C GLU A 612 24.30 41.46 -6.15
N ASP A 613 24.07 40.14 -6.18
CA ASP A 613 24.26 39.17 -5.10
C ASP A 613 23.69 39.60 -3.73
N ASN A 614 22.49 40.18 -3.74
CA ASN A 614 21.86 40.70 -2.53
C ASN A 614 20.41 40.21 -2.39
N TYR A 615 19.91 40.29 -1.16
CA TYR A 615 18.52 39.98 -0.81
C TYR A 615 17.87 41.13 -0.02
N VAL A 616 16.53 41.13 0.01
CA VAL A 616 15.74 42.04 0.84
C VAL A 616 14.79 41.23 1.70
N HIS A 617 14.74 41.55 3.00
CA HIS A 617 13.75 41.00 3.93
C HIS A 617 12.42 41.72 3.75
N VAL A 618 11.40 40.98 3.31
CA VAL A 618 10.04 41.45 3.09
C VAL A 618 9.15 41.00 4.25
N VAL A 619 8.54 41.96 4.95
CA VAL A 619 7.60 41.71 6.04
C VAL A 619 6.18 41.97 5.56
N LEU A 620 5.29 40.99 5.75
CA LEU A 620 3.90 41.07 5.31
C LEU A 620 3.08 41.99 6.22
N SER A 621 2.18 42.77 5.61
CA SER A 621 1.30 43.67 6.33
C SER A 621 0.10 42.94 6.96
N SER A 622 -0.51 43.58 7.96
CA SER A 622 -1.81 43.18 8.54
C SER A 622 -1.85 41.77 9.15
N GLN A 623 -0.73 41.30 9.73
CA GLN A 623 -0.60 39.93 10.29
C GLN A 623 -0.81 38.81 9.25
N SER A 624 -0.78 39.15 7.96
CA SER A 624 -0.90 38.16 6.89
C SER A 624 0.27 37.17 6.96
N ARG A 625 0.00 35.92 6.59
CA ARG A 625 1.00 34.87 6.54
C ARG A 625 0.91 34.11 5.23
N VAL A 626 2.06 33.68 4.73
CA VAL A 626 2.15 32.72 3.63
C VAL A 626 2.45 31.36 4.23
N LYS A 627 1.74 30.32 3.78
CA LYS A 627 1.96 28.94 4.20
C LYS A 627 2.79 28.24 3.14
N ILE A 628 3.91 27.64 3.53
CA ILE A 628 4.73 26.77 2.71
C ILE A 628 4.94 25.47 3.47
N PHE A 629 4.56 24.34 2.87
CA PHE A 629 4.41 23.06 3.57
C PHE A 629 3.54 23.22 4.84
N ASP A 630 3.99 22.70 5.98
CA ASP A 630 3.33 22.82 7.28
C ASP A 630 3.68 24.11 8.03
N GLN A 631 4.55 24.96 7.47
CA GLN A 631 5.07 26.17 8.10
C GLN A 631 4.35 27.44 7.64
N SER A 632 4.27 28.45 8.53
CA SER A 632 3.54 29.70 8.29
C SER A 632 4.38 30.94 8.63
N PHE A 633 4.67 31.74 7.61
CA PHE A 633 5.62 32.85 7.67
C PHE A 633 4.94 34.21 7.54
N GLY A 634 5.27 35.14 8.45
CA GLY A 634 4.88 36.54 8.36
C GLY A 634 5.88 37.43 7.58
N SER A 635 6.98 36.84 7.12
CA SER A 635 8.03 37.51 6.35
C SER A 635 8.85 36.48 5.57
N PHE A 636 9.54 36.92 4.52
CA PHE A 636 10.44 36.10 3.70
C PHE A 636 11.55 36.98 3.12
N PHE A 637 12.56 36.39 2.49
CA PHE A 637 13.67 37.09 1.84
C PHE A 637 13.56 36.91 0.34
N VAL A 638 13.69 37.99 -0.42
CA VAL A 638 13.68 37.98 -1.89
C VAL A 638 15.09 38.23 -2.38
N GLY A 639 15.66 37.26 -3.10
CA GLY A 639 17.01 37.34 -3.66
C GLY A 639 17.00 37.83 -5.11
N ILE A 640 18.09 38.46 -5.54
CA ILE A 640 18.21 38.99 -6.90
C ILE A 640 18.26 37.87 -7.96
N ASN A 641 18.78 36.71 -7.60
CA ASN A 641 18.96 35.52 -8.45
C ASN A 641 17.66 34.71 -8.64
N GLY A 642 16.49 35.38 -8.58
CA GLY A 642 15.19 34.81 -8.98
C GLY A 642 14.57 33.80 -8.01
N TYR A 643 14.87 33.94 -6.71
CA TYR A 643 14.35 33.08 -5.65
C TYR A 643 13.73 33.86 -4.46
N ILE A 644 12.97 33.13 -3.65
CA ILE A 644 12.47 33.54 -2.33
C ILE A 644 12.87 32.47 -1.32
N THR A 645 13.42 32.88 -0.17
CA THR A 645 13.72 32.01 0.97
C THR A 645 12.91 32.42 2.20
N PHE A 646 12.64 31.46 3.09
CA PHE A 646 11.71 31.68 4.23
C PHE A 646 12.39 31.68 5.60
N THR A 647 13.55 31.04 5.73
CA THR A 647 14.26 30.87 7.00
C THR A 647 15.37 31.90 7.19
N GLU A 648 16.11 32.21 6.12
CA GLU A 648 17.21 33.18 6.14
C GLU A 648 17.40 33.83 4.76
N GLY A 649 18.13 34.95 4.72
CA GLY A 649 18.54 35.57 3.46
C GLY A 649 19.78 34.91 2.91
N ASP A 650 19.92 34.93 1.59
CA ASP A 650 20.98 34.24 0.87
C ASP A 650 21.73 35.22 -0.05
N ASN A 651 23.06 35.17 -0.05
CA ASN A 651 23.92 35.99 -0.91
C ASN A 651 24.76 35.12 -1.84
N ASP A 652 24.50 33.81 -1.89
CA ASP A 652 25.23 32.90 -2.76
C ASP A 652 24.82 33.09 -4.22
N PHE A 653 25.83 33.09 -5.09
CA PHE A 653 25.73 33.20 -6.54
C PHE A 653 26.00 31.85 -7.23
N SER A 654 26.42 30.85 -6.46
CA SER A 654 26.51 29.45 -6.88
C SER A 654 25.10 28.90 -7.15
N GLN A 655 24.96 28.16 -8.25
CA GLN A 655 23.67 27.74 -8.81
C GLN A 655 23.64 26.22 -8.93
N THR A 656 23.92 25.52 -7.83
CA THR A 656 23.81 24.07 -7.82
C THR A 656 22.43 23.63 -7.38
N LEU A 657 22.01 22.46 -7.87
CA LEU A 657 20.79 21.80 -7.42
C LEU A 657 20.88 21.47 -5.91
N ASP A 658 22.07 21.10 -5.42
CA ASP A 658 22.29 20.83 -3.99
C ASP A 658 22.01 22.07 -3.12
N GLU A 659 22.55 23.23 -3.46
CA GLU A 659 22.31 24.49 -2.74
C GLU A 659 20.84 24.95 -2.80
N HIS A 660 20.10 24.56 -3.83
CA HIS A 660 18.65 24.80 -3.88
C HIS A 660 17.92 24.10 -2.74
N PHE A 661 18.38 22.92 -2.32
CA PHE A 661 17.76 22.12 -1.28
C PHE A 661 18.26 22.40 0.15
N GLU A 662 19.36 23.15 0.32
CA GLU A 662 19.92 23.45 1.65
C GLU A 662 19.07 24.46 2.45
N ILE A 663 18.31 25.33 1.77
CA ILE A 663 17.49 26.38 2.39
C ILE A 663 16.05 26.23 1.90
N LEU A 664 15.07 26.47 2.76
CA LEU A 664 13.65 26.49 2.37
C LEU A 664 13.41 27.61 1.34
N ARG A 665 13.39 27.24 0.06
CA ARG A 665 13.44 28.14 -1.10
C ARG A 665 12.33 27.82 -2.11
N ILE A 666 11.88 28.86 -2.80
CA ILE A 666 11.10 28.76 -4.03
C ILE A 666 11.82 29.57 -5.09
N SER A 667 12.05 28.96 -6.25
CA SER A 667 12.77 29.60 -7.36
C SER A 667 11.90 29.62 -8.61
N GLY A 668 11.74 30.79 -9.22
CA GLY A 668 11.12 30.91 -10.54
C GLY A 668 12.14 30.71 -11.67
N LEU A 669 13.36 31.22 -11.46
CA LEU A 669 14.53 30.96 -12.27
C LEU A 669 15.75 31.21 -11.38
N TYR A 670 16.43 30.16 -10.93
CA TYR A 670 17.60 30.30 -10.05
C TYR A 670 18.88 30.35 -10.89
N CYS A 671 19.29 31.56 -11.25
CA CYS A 671 20.56 31.79 -11.93
C CYS A 671 21.18 33.14 -11.54
N ASP A 672 22.44 33.36 -11.90
CA ASP A 672 23.15 34.62 -11.66
C ASP A 672 22.53 35.73 -12.52
N LEU A 673 21.58 36.45 -11.89
CA LEU A 673 20.78 37.50 -12.50
C LEU A 673 21.29 38.85 -12.01
N THR A 674 21.52 39.74 -12.96
CA THR A 674 21.85 41.15 -12.67
C THR A 674 20.76 42.08 -13.17
N VAL A 675 20.48 43.14 -12.42
CA VAL A 675 19.50 44.18 -12.80
C VAL A 675 20.07 45.15 -13.86
N THR A 676 21.05 44.70 -14.64
CA THR A 676 21.62 45.53 -15.70
C THR A 676 20.59 45.69 -16.83
N ASN A 677 20.57 46.84 -17.51
CA ASN A 677 19.63 47.17 -18.61
C ASN A 677 18.16 47.39 -18.22
N GLU A 678 17.89 48.29 -17.25
CA GLU A 678 16.53 48.74 -16.87
C GLU A 678 15.61 47.68 -16.22
N GLY A 679 16.18 46.55 -15.79
CA GLY A 679 15.47 45.55 -14.99
C GLY A 679 14.97 46.12 -13.66
N ASN A 680 14.00 45.46 -13.03
CA ASN A 680 13.53 45.81 -11.69
C ASN A 680 12.90 44.58 -11.03
N VAL A 681 13.21 44.35 -9.75
CA VAL A 681 12.49 43.39 -8.91
C VAL A 681 11.43 44.13 -8.12
N THR A 682 10.16 43.80 -8.37
CA THR A 682 9.02 44.40 -7.68
C THR A 682 8.26 43.37 -6.88
N ALA A 683 7.72 43.79 -5.72
CA ALA A 683 6.84 42.98 -4.90
C ALA A 683 5.48 43.65 -4.76
N LYS A 684 4.43 42.83 -4.68
CA LYS A 684 3.06 43.26 -4.46
C LYS A 684 2.38 42.22 -3.57
N GLN A 685 1.92 42.65 -2.40
CA GLN A 685 1.08 41.85 -1.51
C GLN A 685 -0.37 41.89 -1.97
#